data_AF-A0A182M890-F1
#
_entry.id   AF-A0A182M890-F1
#
_cell.length_a   1.000
_cell.length_b   1.000
_cell.length_c   1.000
_cell.angle_alpha   90.00
_cell.angle_beta   90.00
_cell.angle_gamma   90.00
#
_symmetry.space_group_name_H-M   'P 1'
#
loop_
_entity.id
_entity.type
_entity.pdbx_description
1 polymer ?
#
loop_
_entity_poly.entity_id
_entity_poly.type
_entity_poly.pdbx_seq_one_letter_code
_entity_poly.pdbx_strand_id
1 'polypeptide(L)'
;MPESNFLYIARVGKLAQSYPFCGGFCCGSIEWTTRNLTELYQIVFFTMRAAISPLPAAWALEKSIDGRVYDAWQYFASDDTECRERFGLPAYSTNHIFKSDTEVICSTQFSSLEPLENGEINLSIISGRPSEKSTSPELQNFTLARYVRIRLLRIQPADPQRSFYTIRSLRIGGRCFCSGHAGKCKTNDNNIDNEPQCECVHNTCGVHCDRCCPLYNQRPYRIGTPVAANKCEKCECHGHAKSCIYDKTVDEQHLSISIRGKMSGGGVCQNCTHFTTGINCERCLAGYYRPTDRLPNHPEPCVVCNCTAPGATGECNPIGGECYCREGFTGPGCTECLPGHAGEKCTRCDCDARGTLPGRECDEKCSCKAHVVGVRCDTCADGYFALDEAHADGCLKCYCSGVATSCSVAQIQTSNYETLHGWTVTDLGMSEQIVPTKDNETGFLVFGMFEMPDTEAIYWRTPEGYIGNLLRSYGSWLKFKMQWITVRGDTSGKPTVGPNLVLVGRNGMKIAYGEESYDEIGEAMIEVPLKEDSWYHVPRTVKDIITRLRRTEYHGDPVTRSQFMAVLTDVEAILIRGTYHTDQVESVLEQAQLYSGLHSTDGSTHSSSTVIELCECPEGYKGTSCEECAFGYVRIYETSVTHERIGRCIPCSMCNGHASSCDLETGECGSCLHNTVGTNCERCLPGFYGNATIGRQDDCRQCACPLVDVSNNFSPHCQSRGGSSDPSEYVCTQCPEGYTGDHCELGNTEGWRCERCKTGYWGVPDDGCEPCSCAELGALENVCDVTTGQCICKPRYGGRRCDECDVGYGNLDLDCPACACNVNGSASLMCNVVSGQCECKNGTEGIHCDQCQEGFFGLSEEQPDACEAKMNGNDWSCSINGSGN
;
A
#
# COMPACT_ATOMS: atom_id res chain seq x y z
N MET A 1 53.11 10.20 77.19
CA MET A 1 53.42 11.44 76.44
C MET A 1 54.13 12.39 77.38
N PRO A 2 55.11 13.20 76.92
CA PRO A 2 55.84 14.11 77.81
C PRO A 2 54.88 15.16 78.40
N GLU A 3 55.19 15.66 79.59
CA GLU A 3 54.43 16.68 80.34
C GLU A 3 54.21 18.02 79.59
N SER A 4 54.69 18.14 78.34
CA SER A 4 54.71 19.37 77.54
C SER A 4 53.41 19.71 76.79
N ASN A 5 52.34 18.91 76.89
CA ASN A 5 51.08 19.11 76.16
C ASN A 5 49.86 19.45 77.05
N PHE A 6 50.06 19.71 78.35
CA PHE A 6 48.99 20.06 79.27
C PHE A 6 49.01 21.56 79.57
N LEU A 7 47.91 22.27 79.33
CA LEU A 7 47.76 23.65 79.80
C LEU A 7 47.38 23.63 81.28
N TYR A 8 48.01 24.50 82.08
CA TYR A 8 47.55 24.78 83.44
C TYR A 8 46.38 25.77 83.37
N ILE A 9 45.18 25.29 83.68
CA ILE A 9 43.93 26.03 83.43
C ILE A 9 43.55 26.91 84.63
N ALA A 10 43.96 26.53 85.84
CA ALA A 10 43.82 27.36 87.04
C ALA A 10 44.95 27.08 88.04
N ARG A 11 45.47 28.14 88.69
CA ARG A 11 46.52 28.04 89.73
C ARG A 11 46.22 28.99 90.89
N VAL A 12 46.20 28.45 92.11
CA VAL A 12 46.24 29.28 93.33
C VAL A 12 47.69 29.39 93.79
N GLY A 13 48.24 30.62 93.79
CA GLY A 13 49.64 30.90 94.10
C GLY A 13 49.91 31.50 95.50
N LYS A 14 48.86 31.78 96.28
CA LYS A 14 48.93 32.29 97.66
C LYS A 14 48.24 31.31 98.62
N LEU A 15 48.77 31.18 99.84
CA LEU A 15 48.19 30.34 100.89
C LEU A 15 46.75 30.77 101.19
N ALA A 16 45.77 29.87 101.05
CA ALA A 16 44.39 30.10 101.45
C ALA A 16 44.08 29.33 102.74
N GLN A 17 43.49 29.99 103.73
CA GLN A 17 43.15 29.43 105.04
C GLN A 17 41.70 29.78 105.40
N SER A 18 40.92 28.80 105.87
CA SER A 18 39.58 29.04 106.41
C SER A 18 39.64 29.54 107.86
N TYR A 19 38.59 30.21 108.35
CA TYR A 19 38.52 30.72 109.72
C TYR A 19 38.72 29.59 110.77
N PRO A 20 39.53 29.80 111.83
CA PRO A 20 39.70 28.84 112.92
C PRO A 20 38.53 28.94 113.92
N PHE A 21 38.02 27.80 114.40
CA PHE A 21 36.84 27.59 115.27
C PHE A 21 35.45 27.57 114.60
N CYS A 22 34.97 26.35 114.29
CA CYS A 22 33.55 26.01 114.21
C CYS A 22 33.11 25.34 115.54
N GLY A 23 32.64 26.11 116.51
CA GLY A 23 32.07 25.56 117.75
C GLY A 23 30.61 25.16 117.57
N GLY A 24 30.30 23.87 117.68
CA GLY A 24 28.93 23.32 117.78
C GLY A 24 28.26 22.92 116.45
N PHE A 25 27.98 21.61 116.30
CA PHE A 25 27.11 20.87 115.34
C PHE A 25 26.87 21.34 113.87
N CYS A 26 27.45 22.43 113.39
CA CYS A 26 27.36 22.88 112.01
C CYS A 26 28.66 23.63 111.65
N CYS A 27 29.72 22.90 111.31
CA CYS A 27 30.76 23.51 110.47
C CYS A 27 30.23 23.48 109.04
N GLY A 28 29.86 24.64 108.51
CA GLY A 28 29.32 24.75 107.16
C GLY A 28 30.31 24.25 106.13
N SER A 29 29.81 23.56 105.10
CA SER A 29 30.63 23.12 103.97
C SER A 29 31.31 24.31 103.28
N ILE A 30 32.59 24.20 102.97
CA ILE A 30 33.31 25.22 102.19
C ILE A 30 33.32 24.79 100.73
N GLU A 31 32.86 25.68 99.85
CA GLU A 31 32.91 25.48 98.41
C GLU A 31 33.97 26.38 97.78
N TRP A 32 34.86 25.80 97.00
CA TRP A 32 35.78 26.52 96.13
C TRP A 32 35.42 26.20 94.69
N THR A 33 35.11 27.23 93.89
CA THR A 33 34.79 27.07 92.47
C THR A 33 35.78 27.88 91.65
N THR A 34 36.30 27.30 90.56
CA THR A 34 37.10 28.05 89.59
C THR A 34 36.32 29.24 89.05
N ARG A 35 36.99 30.38 88.80
CA ARG A 35 36.41 31.43 87.93
C ARG A 35 36.11 30.83 86.56
N ASN A 36 35.07 31.31 85.86
CA ASN A 36 34.69 30.85 84.52
C ASN A 36 35.94 30.67 83.65
N LEU A 37 36.19 29.44 83.18
CA LEU A 37 37.37 29.09 82.39
C LEU A 37 37.31 29.64 80.95
N THR A 38 36.39 30.57 80.66
CA THR A 38 36.02 31.16 79.36
C THR A 38 35.49 30.16 78.34
N GLU A 39 36.18 29.04 78.12
CA GLU A 39 35.86 27.99 77.14
C GLU A 39 35.63 26.59 77.75
N LEU A 40 35.19 25.64 76.91
CA LEU A 40 35.09 24.22 77.25
C LEU A 40 36.46 23.52 77.18
N TYR A 41 36.91 22.99 78.32
CA TYR A 41 38.15 22.23 78.41
C TYR A 41 37.89 20.76 78.73
N GLN A 42 38.71 19.87 78.18
CA GLN A 42 38.80 18.49 78.66
C GLN A 42 39.78 18.43 79.84
N ILE A 43 39.25 18.28 81.06
CA ILE A 43 40.02 18.22 82.31
C ILE A 43 40.51 16.81 82.55
N VAL A 44 41.83 16.66 82.74
CA VAL A 44 42.51 15.36 82.76
C VAL A 44 43.01 15.00 84.16
N PHE A 45 43.50 15.98 84.92
CA PHE A 45 44.00 15.75 86.27
C PHE A 45 43.74 16.93 87.20
N PHE A 46 43.74 16.62 88.49
CA PHE A 46 43.53 17.54 89.61
C PHE A 46 44.58 17.30 90.68
N THR A 47 45.27 18.36 91.11
CA THR A 47 46.17 18.29 92.26
C THR A 47 45.90 19.39 93.28
N MET A 48 45.86 19.01 94.55
CA MET A 48 45.69 19.92 95.68
C MET A 48 46.69 19.57 96.77
N ARG A 49 47.35 20.59 97.33
CA ARG A 49 48.25 20.42 98.47
C ARG A 49 47.79 21.28 99.63
N ALA A 50 47.57 20.66 100.79
CA ALA A 50 47.31 21.35 102.04
C ALA A 50 48.61 21.97 102.59
N ALA A 51 48.50 22.92 103.53
CA ALA A 51 49.66 23.56 104.15
C ALA A 51 49.88 23.08 105.59
N ILE A 52 49.20 23.71 106.54
CA ILE A 52 49.36 23.50 107.98
C ILE A 52 48.12 22.82 108.60
N SER A 53 47.27 22.23 107.76
CA SER A 53 46.09 21.44 108.16
C SER A 53 46.11 20.03 107.54
N PRO A 54 45.45 19.03 108.16
CA PRO A 54 45.24 17.74 107.53
C PRO A 54 44.33 17.86 106.30
N LEU A 55 44.27 16.78 105.51
CA LEU A 55 43.31 16.67 104.41
C LEU A 55 41.87 16.60 104.92
N PRO A 56 40.88 17.02 104.10
CA PRO A 56 39.46 16.94 104.47
C PRO A 56 39.04 15.50 104.79
N ALA A 57 38.20 15.34 105.80
CA ALA A 57 37.67 14.02 106.15
C ALA A 57 36.55 13.58 105.21
N ALA A 58 35.76 14.53 104.68
CA ALA A 58 34.84 14.28 103.58
C ALA A 58 34.80 15.47 102.62
N TRP A 59 34.84 15.20 101.32
CA TRP A 59 34.84 16.21 100.27
C TRP A 59 34.38 15.66 98.90
N ALA A 60 34.02 16.54 97.98
CA ALA A 60 33.58 16.20 96.63
C ALA A 60 34.33 17.03 95.58
N LEU A 61 34.62 16.39 94.45
CA LEU A 61 35.12 17.07 93.25
C LEU A 61 34.02 17.02 92.17
N GLU A 62 33.63 18.20 91.69
CA GLU A 62 32.45 18.39 90.84
C GLU A 62 32.79 19.27 89.62
N LYS A 63 32.00 19.13 88.56
CA LYS A 63 32.15 19.83 87.29
C LYS A 63 30.85 20.45 86.81
N SER A 64 30.96 21.49 86.01
CA SER A 64 29.82 22.12 85.35
C SER A 64 30.22 22.75 84.01
N ILE A 65 29.28 22.79 83.08
CA ILE A 65 29.44 23.47 81.77
C ILE A 65 28.77 24.86 81.81
N ASP A 66 27.68 25.00 82.56
CA ASP A 66 26.85 26.20 82.62
C ASP A 66 27.12 27.07 83.87
N GLY A 67 27.85 26.53 84.85
CA GLY A 67 28.13 27.17 86.14
C GLY A 67 26.97 27.17 87.12
N ARG A 68 25.88 26.44 86.82
CA ARG A 68 24.67 26.34 87.66
C ARG A 68 24.46 24.92 88.16
N VAL A 69 24.50 23.94 87.26
CA VAL A 69 24.33 22.52 87.60
C VAL A 69 25.71 21.89 87.70
N TYR A 70 26.00 21.28 88.85
CA TYR A 70 27.28 20.65 89.13
C TYR A 70 27.12 19.16 89.32
N ASP A 71 27.79 18.39 88.48
CA ASP A 71 27.86 16.93 88.55
C ASP A 71 29.16 16.49 89.22
N ALA A 72 29.10 15.48 90.06
CA ALA A 72 30.31 14.97 90.71
C ALA A 72 31.16 14.16 89.73
N TRP A 73 32.46 14.44 89.71
CA TRP A 73 33.45 13.51 89.16
C TRP A 73 33.76 12.38 90.14
N GLN A 74 33.92 12.71 91.42
CA GLN A 74 34.21 11.73 92.48
C GLN A 74 33.93 12.30 93.88
N TYR A 75 33.52 11.43 94.80
CA TYR A 75 33.33 11.74 96.22
C TYR A 75 34.43 11.10 97.07
N PHE A 76 34.69 11.69 98.24
CA PHE A 76 35.71 11.23 99.16
C PHE A 76 35.23 11.34 100.62
N ALA A 77 35.51 10.33 101.45
CA ALA A 77 35.13 10.28 102.87
C ALA A 77 36.16 9.49 103.70
N SER A 78 36.13 9.56 105.03
CA SER A 78 37.13 8.88 105.88
C SER A 78 36.95 7.37 105.94
N ASP A 79 35.71 6.89 105.80
CA ASP A 79 35.33 5.49 105.95
C ASP A 79 34.05 5.14 105.15
N ASP A 80 33.71 3.84 105.10
CA ASP A 80 32.53 3.32 104.39
C ASP A 80 31.21 3.83 104.95
N THR A 81 31.13 4.01 106.26
CA THR A 81 29.92 4.50 106.92
C THR A 81 29.63 5.92 106.45
N GLU A 82 30.64 6.79 106.43
CA GLU A 82 30.47 8.16 105.97
C GLU A 82 30.16 8.26 104.46
N CYS A 83 30.75 7.42 103.61
CA CYS A 83 30.40 7.38 102.19
C CYS A 83 28.92 7.04 101.97
N ARG A 84 28.37 6.08 102.72
CA ARG A 84 26.97 5.65 102.59
C ARG A 84 25.99 6.68 103.12
N GLU A 85 26.25 7.23 104.29
CA GLU A 85 25.35 8.20 104.92
C GLU A 85 25.32 9.53 104.15
N ARG A 86 26.47 10.01 103.67
CA ARG A 86 26.59 11.33 103.06
C ARG A 86 26.33 11.34 101.56
N PHE A 87 26.78 10.30 100.84
CA PHE A 87 26.73 10.25 99.38
C PHE A 87 25.89 9.09 98.84
N GLY A 88 25.37 8.20 99.69
CA GLY A 88 24.58 7.04 99.26
C GLY A 88 25.39 5.98 98.52
N LEU A 89 26.73 6.02 98.60
CA LEU A 89 27.65 5.14 97.88
C LEU A 89 28.52 4.30 98.83
N PRO A 90 28.93 3.08 98.45
CA PRO A 90 29.95 2.34 99.20
C PRO A 90 31.34 2.99 99.04
N ALA A 91 32.21 2.81 100.03
CA ALA A 91 33.60 3.26 99.99
C ALA A 91 34.53 2.28 99.28
N TYR A 92 35.53 2.83 98.60
CA TYR A 92 36.63 2.10 97.97
C TYR A 92 37.99 2.64 98.41
N SER A 93 38.87 1.79 98.95
CA SER A 93 40.15 2.18 99.56
C SER A 93 41.33 2.19 98.58
N THR A 94 41.54 1.15 97.77
CA THR A 94 42.58 1.12 96.72
C THR A 94 42.23 0.15 95.59
N ASN A 95 42.51 0.52 94.34
CA ASN A 95 42.36 -0.29 93.10
C ASN A 95 40.92 -0.57 92.64
N HIS A 96 40.02 0.42 92.71
CA HIS A 96 38.71 0.29 92.05
C HIS A 96 38.87 0.32 90.52
N ILE A 97 38.29 -0.66 89.84
CA ILE A 97 38.21 -0.70 88.37
C ILE A 97 36.85 -0.12 87.99
N PHE A 98 36.86 0.98 87.25
CA PHE A 98 35.63 1.62 86.83
C PHE A 98 34.88 0.75 85.82
N LYS A 99 33.58 0.56 86.03
CA LYS A 99 32.67 -0.21 85.16
C LYS A 99 32.33 0.57 83.88
N SER A 100 32.29 1.89 83.96
CA SER A 100 32.04 2.79 82.82
C SER A 100 32.88 4.06 82.93
N ASP A 101 33.08 4.74 81.81
CA ASP A 101 33.81 6.01 81.77
C ASP A 101 33.11 7.13 82.55
N THR A 102 31.81 6.99 82.86
CA THR A 102 31.00 7.97 83.59
C THR A 102 30.73 7.59 85.05
N GLU A 103 31.21 6.44 85.52
CA GLU A 103 30.95 5.99 86.89
C GLU A 103 31.56 6.95 87.92
N VAL A 104 30.75 7.30 88.92
CA VAL A 104 31.11 8.15 90.07
C VAL A 104 31.17 7.28 91.31
N ILE A 105 32.29 7.34 92.04
CA ILE A 105 32.53 6.53 93.24
C ILE A 105 32.76 7.39 94.47
N CYS A 106 32.63 6.79 95.65
CA CYS A 106 33.14 7.37 96.90
C CYS A 106 34.43 6.64 97.30
N SER A 107 35.54 7.37 97.44
CA SER A 107 36.83 6.78 97.80
C SER A 107 37.30 7.25 99.17
N THR A 108 37.92 6.34 99.92
CA THR A 108 38.57 6.70 101.19
C THR A 108 40.03 7.16 101.00
N GLN A 109 40.51 7.17 99.74
CA GLN A 109 41.79 7.77 99.38
C GLN A 109 41.76 9.28 99.61
N PHE A 110 42.88 9.83 100.04
CA PHE A 110 43.05 11.27 100.26
C PHE A 110 42.11 11.89 101.31
N SER A 111 41.51 11.05 102.17
CA SER A 111 40.69 11.45 103.31
C SER A 111 41.17 10.83 104.62
N SER A 112 42.44 10.41 104.67
CA SER A 112 43.12 9.95 105.88
C SER A 112 43.55 11.13 106.76
N LEU A 113 43.64 10.91 108.07
CA LEU A 113 44.10 11.92 109.03
C LEU A 113 45.58 12.27 108.85
N GLU A 114 46.41 11.29 108.48
CA GLU A 114 47.82 11.50 108.15
C GLU A 114 48.01 11.78 106.65
N PRO A 115 48.92 12.68 106.25
CA PRO A 115 49.77 13.53 107.10
C PRO A 115 49.03 14.77 107.63
N LEU A 116 49.36 15.19 108.85
CA LEU A 116 48.74 16.34 109.54
C LEU A 116 49.11 17.71 108.92
N GLU A 117 50.17 17.77 108.12
CA GLU A 117 50.63 18.93 107.38
C GLU A 117 51.13 18.52 106.00
N ASN A 118 51.05 19.42 105.02
CA ASN A 118 51.53 19.23 103.65
C ASN A 118 50.93 18.02 102.91
N GLY A 119 49.76 17.53 103.33
CA GLY A 119 49.04 16.45 102.63
C GLY A 119 48.74 16.82 101.19
N GLU A 120 48.88 15.84 100.29
CA GLU A 120 48.74 16.04 98.85
C GLU A 120 47.69 15.10 98.27
N ILE A 121 46.83 15.67 97.43
CA ILE A 121 45.85 14.98 96.62
C ILE A 121 46.35 15.06 95.19
N ASN A 122 46.59 13.90 94.59
CA ASN A 122 46.93 13.78 93.18
C ASN A 122 45.94 12.82 92.52
N LEU A 123 44.98 13.38 91.79
CA LEU A 123 43.87 12.65 91.20
C LEU A 123 43.91 12.77 89.68
N SER A 124 43.92 11.62 89.00
CA SER A 124 43.67 11.53 87.56
C SER A 124 42.20 11.20 87.32
N ILE A 125 41.50 11.99 86.51
CA ILE A 125 40.07 11.79 86.21
C ILE A 125 39.90 10.67 85.17
N ILE A 126 40.95 10.41 84.37
CA ILE A 126 40.95 9.44 83.28
C ILE A 126 41.52 8.07 83.65
N SER A 127 42.36 7.99 84.69
CA SER A 127 43.12 6.77 84.95
C SER A 127 42.28 5.68 85.59
N GLY A 128 42.44 4.44 85.12
CA GLY A 128 41.65 3.29 85.58
C GLY A 128 40.27 3.16 84.93
N ARG A 129 39.86 4.10 84.07
CA ARG A 129 38.61 4.03 83.30
C ARG A 129 38.77 3.19 82.02
N PRO A 130 37.72 2.48 81.57
CA PRO A 130 37.81 1.56 80.43
C PRO A 130 38.43 2.17 79.17
N SER A 131 38.13 3.44 78.87
CA SER A 131 38.59 4.12 77.66
C SER A 131 39.84 4.99 77.86
N GLU A 132 40.61 4.77 78.93
CA GLU A 132 41.84 5.54 79.22
C GLU A 132 42.81 5.57 78.03
N LYS A 133 42.94 4.46 77.28
CA LYS A 133 43.85 4.34 76.12
C LYS A 133 43.18 4.63 74.77
N SER A 134 41.85 4.54 74.67
CA SER A 134 41.10 4.63 73.39
C SER A 134 40.28 5.92 73.23
N THR A 135 40.09 6.72 74.29
CA THR A 135 39.39 8.01 74.30
C THR A 135 37.99 7.98 73.66
N SER A 136 37.02 7.33 74.31
CA SER A 136 35.61 7.22 73.89
C SER A 136 34.86 8.58 73.93
N PRO A 137 33.78 8.77 73.14
CA PRO A 137 32.91 9.94 73.24
C PRO A 137 32.35 10.17 74.64
N GLU A 138 32.06 9.09 75.36
CA GLU A 138 31.56 9.10 76.74
C GLU A 138 32.61 9.67 77.69
N LEU A 139 33.87 9.24 77.59
CA LEU A 139 34.98 9.76 78.39
C LEU A 139 35.32 11.21 78.02
N GLN A 140 35.24 11.56 76.73
CA GLN A 140 35.42 12.94 76.27
C GLN A 140 34.38 13.86 76.87
N ASN A 141 33.10 13.49 76.85
CA ASN A 141 32.03 14.29 77.42
C ASN A 141 32.08 14.31 78.97
N PHE A 142 32.48 13.21 79.59
CA PHE A 142 32.68 13.14 81.04
C PHE A 142 33.77 14.08 81.54
N THR A 143 34.87 14.24 80.80
CA THR A 143 35.99 15.12 81.15
C THR A 143 35.77 16.59 80.76
N LEU A 144 34.75 16.91 79.96
CA LEU A 144 34.43 18.30 79.60
C LEU A 144 33.90 19.08 80.81
N ALA A 145 34.51 20.23 81.07
CA ALA A 145 34.06 21.19 82.08
C ALA A 145 34.48 22.63 81.72
N ARG A 146 33.61 23.59 82.09
CA ARG A 146 33.89 25.03 82.09
C ARG A 146 34.09 25.59 83.50
N TYR A 147 33.56 24.89 84.50
CA TYR A 147 33.73 25.19 85.92
C TYR A 147 34.08 23.90 86.67
N VAL A 148 35.04 24.00 87.58
CA VAL A 148 35.40 22.92 88.50
C VAL A 148 35.14 23.40 89.93
N ARG A 149 34.40 22.61 90.70
CA ARG A 149 34.05 22.90 92.09
C ARG A 149 34.60 21.84 93.03
N ILE A 150 35.19 22.28 94.13
CA ILE A 150 35.70 21.46 95.22
C ILE A 150 34.84 21.80 96.44
N ARG A 151 34.19 20.79 97.01
CA ARG A 151 33.29 20.98 98.15
C ARG A 151 33.83 20.23 99.35
N LEU A 152 34.33 20.96 100.33
CA LEU A 152 34.89 20.45 101.57
C LEU A 152 33.76 20.35 102.60
N LEU A 153 33.42 19.12 103.02
CA LEU A 153 32.20 18.86 103.80
C LEU A 153 32.50 18.60 105.27
N ARG A 154 33.61 17.94 105.60
CA ARG A 154 33.98 17.61 106.98
C ARG A 154 35.48 17.71 107.24
N ILE A 155 35.85 18.24 108.41
CA ILE A 155 37.23 18.34 108.90
C ILE A 155 37.57 17.08 109.72
N GLN A 156 38.84 16.71 109.77
CA GLN A 156 39.32 15.65 110.65
C GLN A 156 39.30 16.06 112.13
N PRO A 157 39.01 15.14 113.07
CA PRO A 157 39.13 15.41 114.49
C PRO A 157 40.61 15.48 114.90
N ALA A 158 41.21 16.67 114.79
CA ALA A 158 42.56 16.99 115.25
C ALA A 158 42.51 18.02 116.39
N ASP A 159 43.65 18.26 117.06
CA ASP A 159 43.84 19.30 118.09
C ASP A 159 43.07 20.59 117.72
N PRO A 160 42.31 21.23 118.64
CA PRO A 160 41.58 22.47 118.36
C PRO A 160 42.40 23.58 117.70
N GLN A 161 43.74 23.57 117.83
CA GLN A 161 44.62 24.50 117.09
C GLN A 161 44.76 24.22 115.58
N ARG A 162 44.19 23.12 115.06
CA ARG A 162 44.32 22.65 113.66
C ARG A 162 42.98 22.36 112.98
N SER A 163 41.87 22.78 113.56
CA SER A 163 40.51 22.58 113.03
C SER A 163 40.12 23.64 111.99
N PHE A 164 40.84 23.69 110.86
CA PHE A 164 40.54 24.55 109.70
C PHE A 164 41.11 23.93 108.42
N TYR A 165 40.67 24.38 107.24
CA TYR A 165 41.20 23.96 105.95
C TYR A 165 42.29 24.92 105.47
N THR A 166 43.38 24.36 104.93
CA THR A 166 44.40 25.13 104.21
C THR A 166 44.66 24.56 102.83
N ILE A 167 44.82 25.44 101.85
CA ILE A 167 45.21 25.10 100.48
C ILE A 167 46.47 25.91 100.14
N ARG A 168 47.59 25.22 100.00
CA ARG A 168 48.89 25.78 99.59
C ARG A 168 48.96 25.98 98.09
N SER A 169 48.52 24.96 97.34
CA SER A 169 48.51 25.00 95.88
C SER A 169 47.39 24.15 95.33
N LEU A 170 46.76 24.66 94.29
CA LEU A 170 45.75 23.96 93.51
C LEU A 170 46.12 24.05 92.04
N ARG A 171 46.11 22.92 91.32
CA ARG A 171 46.36 22.87 89.87
C ARG A 171 45.32 21.99 89.20
N ILE A 172 44.79 22.49 88.09
CA ILE A 172 43.87 21.79 87.21
C ILE A 172 44.47 21.78 85.81
N GLY A 173 44.67 20.60 85.24
CA GLY A 173 45.25 20.44 83.90
C GLY A 173 44.25 19.91 82.89
N GLY A 174 44.32 20.44 81.66
CA GLY A 174 43.46 19.99 80.56
C GLY A 174 43.91 20.48 79.19
N ARG A 175 43.09 20.20 78.16
CA ARG A 175 43.34 20.54 76.74
C ARG A 175 42.12 21.17 76.07
N CYS A 176 42.32 21.94 74.99
CA CYS A 176 41.24 22.52 74.19
C CYS A 176 40.42 21.45 73.47
N PHE A 177 39.15 21.76 73.20
CA PHE A 177 38.27 20.95 72.37
C PHE A 177 38.18 21.50 70.94
N CYS A 178 38.78 20.78 69.97
CA CYS A 178 38.84 21.17 68.56
C CYS A 178 38.28 20.09 67.61
N SER A 179 37.36 19.26 68.11
CA SER A 179 36.72 18.16 67.36
C SER A 179 37.68 17.20 66.64
N GLY A 180 38.95 17.11 67.05
CA GLY A 180 39.98 16.30 66.40
C GLY A 180 40.60 16.91 65.13
N HIS A 181 40.31 18.17 64.81
CA HIS A 181 40.78 18.86 63.61
C HIS A 181 41.74 20.03 63.89
N ALA A 182 42.35 20.11 65.07
CA ALA A 182 43.45 21.04 65.34
C ALA A 182 44.46 20.41 66.32
N GLY A 183 45.74 20.65 66.07
CA GLY A 183 46.83 20.25 66.98
C GLY A 183 47.23 21.32 67.99
N LYS A 184 46.76 22.56 67.79
CA LYS A 184 47.08 23.74 68.60
C LYS A 184 45.89 24.70 68.68
N CYS A 185 45.85 25.50 69.74
CA CYS A 185 44.94 26.62 69.89
C CYS A 185 45.75 27.91 69.87
N LYS A 186 45.23 28.96 69.22
CA LYS A 186 45.80 30.30 69.35
C LYS A 186 45.41 30.86 70.70
N THR A 187 46.40 31.26 71.50
CA THR A 187 46.22 32.18 72.63
C THR A 187 46.72 33.54 72.15
N ASN A 188 45.83 34.49 71.94
CA ASN A 188 46.23 35.82 71.49
C ASN A 188 46.83 36.60 72.67
N ASP A 189 48.12 36.92 72.63
CA ASP A 189 48.83 37.68 73.68
C ASP A 189 48.47 39.19 73.70
N ASN A 190 47.58 39.65 72.80
CA ASN A 190 47.17 41.05 72.68
C ASN A 190 45.64 41.20 72.77
N ASN A 191 45.17 41.44 74.00
CA ASN A 191 44.01 42.25 74.41
C ASN A 191 42.70 42.16 73.58
N ILE A 192 41.68 41.45 74.10
CA ILE A 192 40.41 41.97 74.67
C ILE A 192 39.35 40.86 74.77
N ASP A 193 39.41 39.81 73.95
CA ASP A 193 38.56 38.61 74.09
C ASP A 193 39.43 37.37 74.29
N ASN A 194 39.52 36.90 75.53
CA ASN A 194 40.28 35.71 75.94
C ASN A 194 39.58 34.40 75.52
N GLU A 195 39.31 34.23 74.22
CA GLU A 195 38.76 32.99 73.65
C GLU A 195 39.85 32.22 72.88
N PRO A 196 40.30 31.05 73.39
CA PRO A 196 41.22 30.19 72.66
C PRO A 196 40.53 29.57 71.42
N GLN A 197 40.92 30.03 70.22
CA GLN A 197 40.41 29.49 68.95
C GLN A 197 41.29 28.36 68.43
N CYS A 198 40.66 27.28 67.96
CA CYS A 198 41.36 26.16 67.34
C CYS A 198 42.00 26.56 65.98
N GLU A 199 43.24 26.16 65.74
CA GLU A 199 43.88 26.28 64.43
C GLU A 199 43.41 25.15 63.51
N CYS A 200 42.24 25.33 62.93
CA CYS A 200 41.57 24.28 62.17
C CYS A 200 42.38 23.84 60.95
N VAL A 201 42.56 22.52 60.84
CA VAL A 201 43.11 21.82 59.68
C VAL A 201 42.02 20.98 59.03
N HIS A 202 42.39 20.06 58.13
CA HIS A 202 41.43 19.11 57.51
C HIS A 202 40.27 19.79 56.74
N ASN A 203 40.47 21.04 56.29
CA ASN A 203 39.46 21.89 55.61
C ASN A 203 38.21 22.14 56.47
N THR A 204 38.38 22.17 57.78
CA THR A 204 37.35 22.55 58.74
C THR A 204 37.51 24.02 59.14
N CYS A 205 36.40 24.65 59.48
CA CYS A 205 36.29 26.05 59.83
C CYS A 205 35.38 26.17 61.05
N GLY A 206 35.45 27.28 61.79
CA GLY A 206 34.71 27.48 63.03
C GLY A 206 35.64 27.65 64.24
N VAL A 207 35.07 27.97 65.39
CA VAL A 207 35.86 28.23 66.62
C VAL A 207 36.43 26.91 67.17
N HIS A 208 35.65 25.83 67.06
CA HIS A 208 36.03 24.47 67.48
C HIS A 208 36.30 23.52 66.31
N CYS A 209 36.42 24.06 65.09
CA CYS A 209 36.55 23.27 63.85
C CYS A 209 35.34 22.35 63.61
N ASP A 210 34.15 22.85 63.94
CA ASP A 210 32.88 22.14 64.04
C ASP A 210 32.08 22.08 62.73
N ARG A 211 32.60 22.66 61.65
CA ARG A 211 31.98 22.62 60.31
C ARG A 211 33.03 22.57 59.21
N CYS A 212 32.63 22.17 58.01
CA CYS A 212 33.47 22.28 56.83
C CYS A 212 33.60 23.73 56.35
N CYS A 213 34.74 24.08 55.77
CA CYS A 213 34.94 25.39 55.16
C CYS A 213 34.04 25.60 53.93
N PRO A 214 33.76 26.86 53.54
CA PRO A 214 33.05 27.14 52.30
C PRO A 214 33.72 26.45 51.11
N LEU A 215 32.92 25.82 50.25
CA LEU A 215 33.36 24.98 49.12
C LEU A 215 33.87 23.57 49.49
N TYR A 216 33.90 23.18 50.76
CA TYR A 216 34.35 21.85 51.21
C TYR A 216 33.22 20.96 51.74
N ASN A 217 32.03 21.10 51.19
CA ASN A 217 30.82 20.40 51.62
C ASN A 217 30.42 19.24 50.68
N GLN A 218 31.38 18.56 50.04
CA GLN A 218 31.06 17.41 49.17
C GLN A 218 30.52 16.21 49.96
N ARG A 219 30.87 16.12 51.24
CA ARG A 219 30.51 15.04 52.18
C ARG A 219 30.02 15.65 53.50
N PRO A 220 29.22 14.92 54.28
CA PRO A 220 28.78 15.41 55.57
C PRO A 220 29.97 15.55 56.52
N TYR A 221 29.97 16.64 57.30
CA TYR A 221 30.99 16.91 58.32
C TYR A 221 31.04 15.77 59.36
N ARG A 222 32.26 15.39 59.77
CA ARG A 222 32.52 14.33 60.75
C ARG A 222 33.73 14.70 61.61
N ILE A 223 33.64 14.47 62.93
CA ILE A 223 34.73 14.72 63.88
C ILE A 223 35.97 13.87 63.58
N GLY A 224 37.17 14.38 63.83
CA GLY A 224 38.42 13.64 63.71
C GLY A 224 38.57 12.58 64.80
N THR A 225 39.00 11.38 64.43
CA THR A 225 39.29 10.27 65.36
C THR A 225 40.77 9.89 65.27
N PRO A 226 41.31 9.12 66.24
CA PRO A 226 42.69 8.63 66.18
C PRO A 226 42.98 7.75 64.93
N VAL A 227 41.94 7.15 64.34
CA VAL A 227 42.05 6.25 63.19
C VAL A 227 41.77 6.98 61.87
N ALA A 228 40.89 7.98 61.87
CA ALA A 228 40.46 8.68 60.67
C ALA A 228 40.42 10.20 60.89
N ALA A 229 41.16 10.94 60.06
CA ALA A 229 41.21 12.40 60.09
C ALA A 229 39.88 13.08 59.70
N ASN A 230 38.98 12.37 59.00
CA ASN A 230 37.66 12.84 58.57
C ASN A 230 37.67 14.25 57.94
N LYS A 231 38.62 14.48 57.02
CA LYS A 231 38.76 15.78 56.35
C LYS A 231 37.57 16.11 55.45
N CYS A 232 37.22 17.40 55.42
CA CYS A 232 36.19 17.91 54.53
C CYS A 232 36.68 17.90 53.07
N GLU A 233 35.80 17.50 52.17
CA GLU A 233 36.08 17.29 50.74
C GLU A 233 35.53 18.45 49.90
N LYS A 234 36.36 18.95 48.98
CA LYS A 234 36.02 20.07 48.10
C LYS A 234 34.91 19.69 47.13
N CYS A 235 33.92 20.56 46.95
CA CYS A 235 32.92 20.46 45.89
C CYS A 235 33.53 20.79 44.54
N GLU A 236 33.09 20.09 43.50
CA GLU A 236 33.41 20.43 42.12
C GLU A 236 32.34 21.39 41.58
N CYS A 237 32.75 22.62 41.26
CA CYS A 237 31.85 23.65 40.73
C CYS A 237 32.36 24.23 39.41
N HIS A 238 33.31 23.55 38.76
CA HIS A 238 33.96 23.94 37.51
C HIS A 238 34.60 25.36 37.54
N GLY A 239 34.89 25.89 38.73
CA GLY A 239 35.42 27.24 38.90
C GLY A 239 34.38 28.36 38.91
N HIS A 240 33.08 28.01 38.84
CA HIS A 240 31.98 28.97 38.72
C HIS A 240 31.24 29.26 40.03
N ALA A 241 31.64 28.66 41.15
CA ALA A 241 31.11 28.99 42.47
C ALA A 241 32.22 29.05 43.54
N LYS A 242 32.02 29.89 44.56
CA LYS A 242 32.95 30.06 45.69
C LYS A 242 32.51 29.32 46.95
N SER A 243 31.30 28.78 46.97
CA SER A 243 30.73 28.03 48.09
C SER A 243 29.79 26.93 47.56
N CYS A 244 29.59 25.92 48.39
CA CYS A 244 28.63 24.83 48.17
C CYS A 244 28.03 24.42 49.50
N ILE A 245 26.85 23.82 49.47
CA ILE A 245 26.19 23.20 50.63
C ILE A 245 26.12 21.68 50.44
N TYR A 246 26.10 20.93 51.53
CA TYR A 246 25.85 19.51 51.46
C TYR A 246 24.34 19.25 51.47
N ASP A 247 23.85 18.52 50.48
CA ASP A 247 22.48 18.02 50.40
C ASP A 247 22.50 16.48 50.45
N LYS A 248 21.78 15.92 51.42
CA LYS A 248 21.70 14.47 51.63
C LYS A 248 21.02 13.77 50.46
N THR A 249 19.98 14.38 49.88
CA THR A 249 19.21 13.78 48.77
C THR A 249 20.07 13.66 47.51
N VAL A 250 20.89 14.68 47.25
CA VAL A 250 21.85 14.71 46.14
C VAL A 250 22.94 13.65 46.30
N ASP A 251 23.42 13.39 47.52
CA ASP A 251 24.41 12.31 47.78
C ASP A 251 23.80 10.92 47.57
N GLU A 252 22.60 10.68 48.12
CA GLU A 252 21.88 9.40 47.99
C GLU A 252 21.52 9.08 46.54
N GLN A 253 21.20 10.10 45.73
CA GLN A 253 20.90 9.97 44.31
C GLN A 253 22.14 10.04 43.40
N HIS A 254 23.33 10.23 43.98
CA HIS A 254 24.60 10.36 43.25
C HIS A 254 24.59 11.44 42.15
N LEU A 255 24.01 12.61 42.44
CA LEU A 255 23.80 13.68 41.45
C LEU A 255 24.92 14.74 41.42
N SER A 256 25.80 14.78 42.43
CA SER A 256 26.93 15.70 42.47
C SER A 256 28.23 15.02 42.04
N ILE A 257 29.02 15.71 41.21
CA ILE A 257 30.34 15.26 40.79
C ILE A 257 31.41 15.64 41.83
N SER A 258 32.34 14.73 42.07
CA SER A 258 33.55 14.99 42.89
C SER A 258 34.65 15.62 42.05
N ILE A 259 35.65 16.22 42.71
CA ILE A 259 36.87 16.77 42.07
C ILE A 259 37.68 15.73 41.27
N ARG A 260 37.35 14.43 41.40
CA ARG A 260 37.96 13.33 40.63
C ARG A 260 37.12 12.92 39.41
N GLY A 261 36.05 13.66 39.11
CA GLY A 261 35.14 13.36 38.01
C GLY A 261 34.15 12.23 38.28
N LYS A 262 34.07 11.70 39.51
CA LYS A 262 33.14 10.62 39.88
C LYS A 262 31.86 11.19 40.47
N MET A 263 30.69 10.73 40.00
CA MET A 263 29.38 11.02 40.57
C MET A 263 29.27 10.43 41.97
N SER A 264 29.55 11.25 42.99
CA SER A 264 29.61 10.82 44.38
C SER A 264 29.68 12.04 45.31
N GLY A 265 28.90 12.04 46.39
CA GLY A 265 28.82 13.16 47.31
C GLY A 265 27.56 14.00 47.09
N GLY A 266 27.28 14.90 48.03
CA GLY A 266 26.08 15.73 48.08
C GLY A 266 26.33 17.21 47.88
N GLY A 267 27.50 17.61 47.35
CA GLY A 267 27.85 19.01 47.21
C GLY A 267 27.01 19.73 46.16
N VAL A 268 26.27 20.76 46.54
CA VAL A 268 25.49 21.63 45.66
C VAL A 268 26.09 23.03 45.65
N CYS A 269 26.62 23.44 44.50
CA CYS A 269 27.25 24.73 44.30
C CYS A 269 26.24 25.88 44.46
N GLN A 270 26.69 26.98 45.05
CA GLN A 270 25.86 28.14 45.35
C GLN A 270 26.31 29.35 44.54
N ASN A 271 25.35 30.13 44.05
CA ASN A 271 25.59 31.35 43.26
C ASN A 271 26.54 31.10 42.08
N CYS A 272 26.17 30.17 41.20
CA CYS A 272 26.90 29.91 39.96
C CYS A 272 27.07 31.20 39.15
N THR A 273 28.30 31.46 38.71
CA THR A 273 28.70 32.66 37.96
C THR A 273 28.90 32.34 36.48
N HIS A 274 29.19 33.34 35.65
CA HIS A 274 29.42 33.17 34.19
C HIS A 274 28.25 32.49 33.46
N PHE A 275 27.02 32.84 33.86
CA PHE A 275 25.75 32.36 33.29
C PHE A 275 25.56 30.83 33.35
N THR A 276 26.19 30.18 34.32
CA THR A 276 26.04 28.74 34.58
C THR A 276 24.97 28.43 35.63
N THR A 277 24.48 27.20 35.63
CA THR A 277 23.49 26.65 36.57
C THR A 277 23.65 25.15 36.69
N GLY A 278 22.92 24.52 37.61
CA GLY A 278 23.02 23.09 37.94
C GLY A 278 23.71 22.82 39.27
N ILE A 279 23.80 21.55 39.66
CA ILE A 279 24.34 21.12 40.96
C ILE A 279 25.83 21.48 41.08
N ASN A 280 26.56 21.37 39.97
CA ASN A 280 27.99 21.61 39.86
C ASN A 280 28.31 22.83 38.98
N CYS A 281 27.33 23.69 38.70
CA CYS A 281 27.43 24.78 37.72
C CYS A 281 27.79 24.26 36.30
N GLU A 282 27.30 23.07 35.96
CA GLU A 282 27.69 22.32 34.77
C GLU A 282 26.86 22.62 33.52
N ARG A 283 25.80 23.43 33.63
CA ARG A 283 24.88 23.79 32.53
C ARG A 283 24.83 25.31 32.36
N CYS A 284 24.24 25.78 31.26
CA CYS A 284 23.98 27.20 31.03
C CYS A 284 22.58 27.60 31.52
N LEU A 285 22.42 28.85 31.92
CA LEU A 285 21.11 29.43 32.21
C LEU A 285 20.21 29.44 30.96
N ALA A 286 18.90 29.45 31.16
CA ALA A 286 17.94 29.57 30.06
C ALA A 286 18.22 30.84 29.23
N GLY A 287 18.22 30.71 27.89
CA GLY A 287 18.63 31.78 26.97
C GLY A 287 20.14 31.85 26.68
N TYR A 288 20.94 30.94 27.26
CA TYR A 288 22.36 30.80 26.98
C TYR A 288 22.69 29.34 26.60
N TYR A 289 23.70 29.15 25.76
CA TYR A 289 24.19 27.83 25.35
C TYR A 289 25.69 27.70 25.51
N ARG A 290 26.17 26.45 25.57
CA ARG A 290 27.59 26.12 25.54
C ARG A 290 28.03 25.77 24.11
N PRO A 291 28.95 26.54 23.51
CA PRO A 291 29.61 26.18 22.26
C PRO A 291 30.33 24.83 22.37
N THR A 292 30.36 24.03 21.30
CA THR A 292 30.91 22.67 21.30
C THR A 292 32.41 22.60 21.56
N ASP A 293 33.14 23.70 21.33
CA ASP A 293 34.57 23.86 21.59
C ASP A 293 34.90 24.22 23.05
N ARG A 294 33.89 24.50 23.89
CA ARG A 294 34.09 24.95 25.27
C ARG A 294 33.76 23.87 26.29
N LEU A 295 34.68 23.64 27.22
CA LEU A 295 34.48 22.76 28.36
C LEU A 295 33.72 23.46 29.51
N PRO A 296 33.08 22.70 30.42
CA PRO A 296 32.33 23.27 31.56
C PRO A 296 33.15 24.16 32.49
N ASN A 297 34.47 24.04 32.51
CA ASN A 297 35.40 24.81 33.34
C ASN A 297 36.00 26.04 32.64
N HIS A 298 35.58 26.32 31.40
CA HIS A 298 36.06 27.47 30.64
C HIS A 298 35.64 28.78 31.34
N PRO A 299 36.47 29.84 31.35
CA PRO A 299 36.13 31.11 32.00
C PRO A 299 34.81 31.72 31.50
N GLU A 300 34.53 31.57 30.21
CA GLU A 300 33.26 31.96 29.57
C GLU A 300 32.59 30.72 28.94
N PRO A 301 31.90 29.89 29.73
CA PRO A 301 31.39 28.60 29.26
C PRO A 301 30.05 28.72 28.51
N CYS A 302 29.33 29.82 28.70
CA CYS A 302 27.98 30.05 28.20
C CYS A 302 27.88 31.37 27.44
N VAL A 303 27.29 31.35 26.25
CA VAL A 303 27.05 32.52 25.39
C VAL A 303 25.55 32.68 25.12
N VAL A 304 25.10 33.90 24.81
CA VAL A 304 23.68 34.21 24.62
C VAL A 304 23.12 33.57 23.34
N CYS A 305 21.91 33.02 23.40
CA CYS A 305 21.17 32.55 22.23
C CYS A 305 20.81 33.75 21.32
N ASN A 306 21.21 33.71 20.05
CA ASN A 306 20.88 34.76 19.06
C ASN A 306 19.80 34.27 18.07
N CYS A 307 18.61 33.95 18.58
CA CYS A 307 17.50 33.39 17.81
C CYS A 307 16.43 34.45 17.51
N THR A 308 16.78 35.45 16.71
CA THR A 308 15.93 36.62 16.43
C THR A 308 15.13 36.51 15.13
N ALA A 309 15.34 35.45 14.35
CA ALA A 309 14.63 35.22 13.10
C ALA A 309 13.12 35.01 13.32
N PRO A 310 12.25 35.42 12.37
CA PRO A 310 10.80 35.21 12.48
C PRO A 310 10.41 33.73 12.63
N GLY A 311 11.20 32.84 12.02
CA GLY A 311 11.04 31.39 12.08
C GLY A 311 11.57 30.74 13.35
N ALA A 312 12.21 31.47 14.27
CA ALA A 312 12.70 30.94 15.53
C ALA A 312 11.66 31.11 16.67
N THR A 313 11.72 30.24 17.67
CA THR A 313 10.92 30.39 18.91
C THR A 313 11.52 31.40 19.89
N GLY A 314 12.79 31.78 19.70
CA GLY A 314 13.57 32.62 20.60
C GLY A 314 14.45 31.84 21.58
N GLU A 315 14.29 30.51 21.64
CA GLU A 315 15.12 29.61 22.45
C GLU A 315 16.11 28.84 21.56
N CYS A 316 17.24 28.43 22.15
CA CYS A 316 18.26 27.65 21.46
C CYS A 316 18.67 26.40 22.26
N ASN A 317 19.25 25.43 21.56
CA ASN A 317 19.79 24.21 22.13
C ASN A 317 20.88 24.57 23.16
N PRO A 318 20.79 24.09 24.42
CA PRO A 318 21.76 24.41 25.47
C PRO A 318 23.19 23.94 25.15
N ILE A 319 23.38 23.07 24.16
CA ILE A 319 24.68 22.64 23.63
C ILE A 319 24.70 22.94 22.13
N GLY A 320 25.73 23.64 21.64
CA GLY A 320 25.87 23.99 20.22
C GLY A 320 25.13 25.25 19.78
N GLY A 321 23.97 25.57 20.38
CA GLY A 321 23.29 26.85 20.19
C GLY A 321 22.36 26.97 18.98
N GLU A 322 22.00 25.84 18.37
CA GLU A 322 21.02 25.79 17.29
C GLU A 322 19.66 26.28 17.77
N CYS A 323 19.02 27.18 17.02
CA CYS A 323 17.72 27.71 17.38
C CYS A 323 16.62 26.66 17.21
N TYR A 324 15.61 26.69 18.09
CA TYR A 324 14.41 25.89 17.87
C TYR A 324 13.52 26.59 16.84
N CYS A 325 13.26 25.90 15.73
CA CYS A 325 12.51 26.45 14.60
C CYS A 325 11.01 26.19 14.72
N ARG A 326 10.22 27.13 14.22
CA ARG A 326 8.78 27.00 14.01
C ARG A 326 8.50 26.07 12.84
N GLU A 327 7.27 25.56 12.77
CA GLU A 327 6.84 24.68 11.68
C GLU A 327 7.10 25.32 10.31
N GLY A 328 7.69 24.55 9.40
CA GLY A 328 8.08 25.00 8.06
C GLY A 328 9.49 25.61 7.96
N PHE A 329 10.19 25.88 9.08
CA PHE A 329 11.53 26.48 9.07
C PHE A 329 12.63 25.48 9.50
N THR A 330 13.85 25.68 8.99
CA THR A 330 15.04 24.86 9.25
C THR A 330 16.33 25.70 9.29
N GLY A 331 17.45 25.03 9.56
CA GLY A 331 18.78 25.62 9.67
C GLY A 331 19.11 26.15 11.07
N PRO A 332 20.39 26.42 11.37
CA PRO A 332 20.87 26.76 12.72
C PRO A 332 20.28 28.05 13.30
N GLY A 333 19.81 28.96 12.44
CA GLY A 333 19.14 30.22 12.80
C GLY A 333 17.66 30.28 12.41
N CYS A 334 17.05 29.18 11.93
CA CYS A 334 15.65 29.14 11.50
C CYS A 334 15.29 30.19 10.44
N THR A 335 16.18 30.41 9.47
CA THR A 335 16.01 31.37 8.36
C THR A 335 15.69 30.71 7.03
N GLU A 336 15.92 29.39 6.94
CA GLU A 336 15.67 28.61 5.74
C GLU A 336 14.32 27.89 5.88
N CYS A 337 13.64 27.60 4.78
CA CYS A 337 12.43 26.79 4.79
C CYS A 337 12.78 25.30 4.77
N LEU A 338 11.98 24.47 5.44
CA LEU A 338 12.03 23.02 5.26
C LEU A 338 11.71 22.66 3.81
N PRO A 339 12.29 21.57 3.26
CA PRO A 339 11.91 21.07 1.95
C PRO A 339 10.38 20.94 1.81
N GLY A 340 9.83 21.46 0.71
CA GLY A 340 8.40 21.52 0.47
C GLY A 340 7.66 22.72 1.08
N HIS A 341 8.39 23.72 1.59
CA HIS A 341 7.86 24.99 2.06
C HIS A 341 8.56 26.16 1.38
N ALA A 342 7.83 27.22 1.04
CA ALA A 342 8.37 28.39 0.36
C ALA A 342 7.71 29.71 0.80
N GLY A 343 8.34 30.83 0.44
CA GLY A 343 7.92 32.19 0.77
C GLY A 343 8.39 32.67 2.15
N GLU A 344 8.16 33.95 2.46
CA GLU A 344 8.66 34.59 3.70
C GLU A 344 8.15 33.94 5.00
N LYS A 345 7.01 33.25 4.93
CA LYS A 345 6.41 32.53 6.06
C LYS A 345 6.68 31.02 6.02
N CYS A 346 7.48 30.54 5.06
CA CYS A 346 7.71 29.12 4.79
C CYS A 346 6.42 28.31 4.83
N THR A 347 5.45 28.69 3.99
CA THR A 347 4.19 27.96 3.88
C THR A 347 4.37 26.73 3.01
N ARG A 348 3.70 25.63 3.36
CA ARG A 348 3.75 24.39 2.60
C ARG A 348 3.32 24.62 1.16
N CYS A 349 4.14 24.19 0.21
CA CYS A 349 3.84 24.29 -1.20
C CYS A 349 2.72 23.36 -1.60
N ASP A 350 1.87 23.85 -2.49
CA ASP A 350 0.73 23.12 -3.02
C ASP A 350 1.11 22.32 -4.28
N CYS A 351 2.10 21.43 -4.13
CA CYS A 351 2.61 20.59 -5.22
C CYS A 351 1.86 19.25 -5.29
N ASP A 352 1.45 18.83 -6.50
CA ASP A 352 0.89 17.50 -6.75
C ASP A 352 1.99 16.44 -6.56
N ALA A 353 1.74 15.50 -5.65
CA ALA A 353 2.70 14.47 -5.28
C ALA A 353 3.08 13.58 -6.46
N ARG A 354 2.16 13.35 -7.40
CA ARG A 354 2.36 12.43 -8.53
C ARG A 354 3.44 12.94 -9.48
N GLY A 355 3.49 14.25 -9.68
CA GLY A 355 4.37 14.89 -10.64
C GLY A 355 5.57 15.64 -10.09
N THR A 356 5.71 15.73 -8.76
CA THR A 356 6.82 16.43 -8.12
C THR A 356 7.95 15.45 -7.77
N LEU A 357 9.21 15.90 -7.86
CA LEU A 357 10.36 15.11 -7.43
C LEU A 357 10.28 14.75 -5.93
N PRO A 358 10.94 13.64 -5.51
CA PRO A 358 10.99 13.24 -4.10
C PRO A 358 11.48 14.39 -3.21
N GLY A 359 10.80 14.64 -2.09
CA GLY A 359 11.10 15.77 -1.19
C GLY A 359 10.23 17.01 -1.39
N ARG A 360 9.42 17.04 -2.47
CA ARG A 360 8.49 18.12 -2.80
C ARG A 360 9.14 19.51 -2.83
N GLU A 361 10.43 19.57 -3.14
CA GLU A 361 11.18 20.82 -3.18
C GLU A 361 10.52 21.83 -4.12
N CYS A 362 10.40 23.06 -3.62
CA CYS A 362 9.70 24.15 -4.25
C CYS A 362 10.32 25.46 -3.78
N ASP A 363 10.56 26.35 -4.73
CA ASP A 363 10.79 27.77 -4.44
C ASP A 363 9.47 28.50 -4.77
N GLU A 364 9.41 29.24 -5.87
CA GLU A 364 8.17 29.86 -6.38
C GLU A 364 7.31 28.89 -7.22
N LYS A 365 7.91 27.81 -7.70
CA LYS A 365 7.28 26.76 -8.52
C LYS A 365 7.75 25.39 -8.02
N CYS A 366 6.89 24.39 -8.12
CA CYS A 366 7.22 23.01 -7.78
C CYS A 366 8.25 22.42 -8.76
N SER A 367 9.21 21.64 -8.24
CA SER A 367 10.20 20.93 -9.05
C SER A 367 9.60 19.65 -9.66
N CYS A 368 9.13 19.76 -10.91
CA CYS A 368 8.44 18.68 -11.60
C CYS A 368 9.39 17.57 -12.07
N LYS A 369 8.87 16.33 -12.11
CA LYS A 369 9.47 15.19 -12.80
C LYS A 369 9.61 15.49 -14.30
N ALA A 370 10.50 14.77 -14.98
CA ALA A 370 10.95 15.08 -16.35
C ALA A 370 9.82 15.24 -17.39
N HIS A 371 8.70 14.53 -17.24
CA HIS A 371 7.60 14.52 -18.21
C HIS A 371 6.32 15.22 -17.70
N VAL A 372 6.49 16.12 -16.73
CA VAL A 372 5.41 16.81 -16.05
C VAL A 372 5.63 18.32 -16.10
N VAL A 373 4.56 19.08 -16.32
CA VAL A 373 4.54 20.54 -16.42
C VAL A 373 3.45 21.12 -15.50
N GLY A 374 3.32 22.45 -15.50
CA GLY A 374 2.41 23.18 -14.61
C GLY A 374 3.12 23.74 -13.37
N VAL A 375 2.49 24.69 -12.69
CA VAL A 375 3.05 25.34 -11.48
C VAL A 375 3.08 24.36 -10.30
N ARG A 376 2.10 23.45 -10.27
CA ARG A 376 1.90 22.43 -9.24
C ARG A 376 2.38 21.03 -9.65
N CYS A 377 2.95 20.88 -10.84
CA CYS A 377 3.32 19.57 -11.40
C CYS A 377 2.13 18.59 -11.50
N ASP A 378 0.98 19.11 -11.91
CA ASP A 378 -0.30 18.40 -11.98
C ASP A 378 -0.69 17.96 -13.40
N THR A 379 0.09 18.37 -14.41
CA THR A 379 -0.25 18.17 -15.82
C THR A 379 0.91 17.49 -16.56
N CYS A 380 0.64 16.48 -17.39
CA CYS A 380 1.69 15.89 -18.23
C CYS A 380 2.17 16.87 -19.30
N ALA A 381 3.44 16.77 -19.69
CA ALA A 381 3.97 17.47 -20.86
C ALA A 381 3.28 17.00 -22.15
N ASP A 382 3.29 17.84 -23.19
CA ASP A 382 2.73 17.47 -24.50
C ASP A 382 3.37 16.16 -25.01
N GLY A 383 2.52 15.23 -25.42
CA GLY A 383 2.94 13.88 -25.86
C GLY A 383 3.20 12.88 -24.74
N TYR A 384 2.77 13.19 -23.52
CA TYR A 384 2.80 12.31 -22.37
C TYR A 384 1.43 12.23 -21.68
N PHE A 385 1.13 11.11 -21.03
CA PHE A 385 -0.14 10.85 -20.34
C PHE A 385 0.07 10.01 -19.07
N ALA A 386 -1.02 9.72 -18.35
CA ALA A 386 -1.02 8.87 -17.16
C ALA A 386 -0.05 9.36 -16.04
N LEU A 387 -0.33 10.55 -15.51
CA LEU A 387 0.39 11.10 -14.36
C LEU A 387 0.19 10.24 -13.11
N ASP A 388 1.27 9.63 -12.63
CA ASP A 388 1.25 8.74 -11.47
C ASP A 388 2.47 8.95 -10.54
N GLU A 389 2.30 8.72 -9.25
CA GLU A 389 3.36 8.87 -8.25
C GLU A 389 4.44 7.80 -8.39
N ALA A 390 4.06 6.58 -8.78
CA ALA A 390 4.96 5.44 -8.97
C ALA A 390 5.82 5.56 -10.23
N HIS A 391 5.42 6.38 -11.21
CA HIS A 391 6.24 6.64 -12.40
C HIS A 391 7.43 7.53 -12.05
N ALA A 392 8.65 7.05 -12.28
CA ALA A 392 9.88 7.79 -12.00
C ALA A 392 9.91 9.17 -12.72
N ASP A 393 9.50 9.19 -13.99
CA ASP A 393 9.44 10.41 -14.81
C ASP A 393 8.08 11.13 -14.76
N GLY A 394 7.11 10.58 -14.02
CA GLY A 394 5.78 11.14 -13.76
C GLY A 394 4.73 10.72 -14.78
N CYS A 395 4.97 10.97 -16.08
CA CYS A 395 4.06 10.61 -17.16
C CYS A 395 4.71 9.68 -18.19
N LEU A 396 3.90 8.84 -18.84
CA LEU A 396 4.32 7.93 -19.90
C LEU A 396 4.22 8.59 -21.27
N LYS A 397 5.19 8.33 -22.16
CA LYS A 397 5.18 8.85 -23.53
C LYS A 397 4.07 8.20 -24.36
N CYS A 398 3.32 8.98 -25.14
CA CYS A 398 2.33 8.45 -26.08
C CYS A 398 2.98 7.53 -27.13
N TYR A 399 2.44 6.33 -27.32
CA TYR A 399 2.87 5.41 -28.38
C TYR A 399 2.12 5.68 -29.69
N CYS A 400 0.78 5.68 -29.66
CA CYS A 400 -0.14 5.97 -30.77
C CYS A 400 0.28 5.38 -32.12
N SER A 401 0.89 4.19 -32.11
CA SER A 401 1.45 3.51 -33.28
C SER A 401 2.40 4.37 -34.13
N GLY A 402 2.99 5.42 -33.54
CA GLY A 402 3.80 6.42 -34.24
C GLY A 402 3.02 7.37 -35.16
N VAL A 403 1.68 7.37 -35.12
CA VAL A 403 0.80 8.14 -36.01
C VAL A 403 0.42 9.49 -35.39
N ALA A 404 0.04 9.47 -34.12
CA ALA A 404 -0.32 10.67 -33.37
C ALA A 404 0.70 10.92 -32.24
N THR A 405 0.79 12.16 -31.78
CA THR A 405 1.61 12.52 -30.62
C THR A 405 0.78 12.85 -29.40
N SER A 406 -0.51 13.20 -29.55
CA SER A 406 -1.41 13.57 -28.46
C SER A 406 -2.21 12.35 -27.97
N CYS A 407 -2.22 12.13 -26.66
CA CYS A 407 -3.00 11.06 -26.05
C CYS A 407 -3.43 11.38 -24.61
N SER A 408 -4.49 10.71 -24.16
CA SER A 408 -5.04 10.81 -22.81
C SER A 408 -5.20 9.41 -22.20
N VAL A 409 -5.66 9.34 -20.94
CA VAL A 409 -5.92 8.06 -20.28
C VAL A 409 -7.25 7.47 -20.76
N ALA A 410 -7.23 6.24 -21.26
CA ALA A 410 -8.44 5.54 -21.68
C ALA A 410 -9.36 5.22 -20.49
N GLN A 411 -10.67 5.47 -20.66
CA GLN A 411 -11.71 5.10 -19.70
C GLN A 411 -12.18 3.67 -19.99
N ILE A 412 -11.64 2.72 -19.23
CA ILE A 412 -11.87 1.28 -19.43
C ILE A 412 -12.14 0.60 -18.09
N GLN A 413 -12.95 -0.45 -18.13
CA GLN A 413 -13.21 -1.33 -17.02
C GLN A 413 -12.40 -2.62 -17.19
N THR A 414 -11.70 -3.04 -16.15
CA THR A 414 -10.94 -4.29 -16.19
C THR A 414 -11.89 -5.49 -16.31
N SER A 415 -11.61 -6.34 -17.28
CA SER A 415 -12.26 -7.63 -17.50
C SER A 415 -11.20 -8.72 -17.65
N ASN A 416 -11.58 -9.98 -17.52
CA ASN A 416 -10.68 -11.12 -17.77
C ASN A 416 -11.33 -12.11 -18.75
N TYR A 417 -10.50 -12.67 -19.62
CA TYR A 417 -10.86 -13.74 -20.54
C TYR A 417 -10.19 -15.05 -20.12
N GLU A 418 -10.94 -16.14 -20.13
CA GLU A 418 -10.50 -17.47 -19.71
C GLU A 418 -11.20 -18.57 -20.53
N THR A 419 -10.43 -19.48 -21.12
CA THR A 419 -10.93 -20.71 -21.74
C THR A 419 -9.83 -21.77 -21.77
N LEU A 420 -10.19 -23.04 -21.61
CA LEU A 420 -9.30 -24.20 -21.84
C LEU A 420 -9.62 -24.92 -23.16
N HIS A 421 -10.47 -24.34 -24.01
CA HIS A 421 -10.81 -24.93 -25.31
C HIS A 421 -9.89 -24.42 -26.42
N GLY A 422 -9.40 -25.32 -27.29
CA GLY A 422 -8.61 -24.98 -28.48
C GLY A 422 -7.11 -24.78 -28.26
N TRP A 423 -6.59 -25.05 -27.05
CA TRP A 423 -5.17 -25.00 -26.76
C TRP A 423 -4.40 -26.09 -27.51
N THR A 424 -3.15 -25.79 -27.84
CA THR A 424 -2.22 -26.74 -28.47
C THR A 424 -0.87 -26.70 -27.76
N VAL A 425 -0.06 -27.74 -27.90
CA VAL A 425 1.32 -27.80 -27.39
C VAL A 425 2.29 -27.77 -28.58
N THR A 426 3.37 -27.02 -28.44
CA THR A 426 4.32 -26.73 -29.51
C THR A 426 5.73 -26.49 -28.98
N ASP A 427 6.72 -26.48 -29.85
CA ASP A 427 8.07 -25.98 -29.57
C ASP A 427 8.13 -24.44 -29.68
N LEU A 428 9.22 -23.83 -29.22
CA LEU A 428 9.40 -22.37 -29.29
C LEU A 428 9.38 -21.82 -30.74
N GLY A 429 9.74 -22.66 -31.72
CA GLY A 429 9.70 -22.35 -33.14
C GLY A 429 8.31 -22.42 -33.78
N MET A 430 7.31 -22.94 -33.07
CA MET A 430 5.97 -23.25 -33.58
C MET A 430 5.98 -24.19 -34.81
N SER A 431 6.94 -25.10 -34.85
CA SER A 431 7.16 -26.02 -35.96
C SER A 431 6.23 -27.25 -35.94
N GLU A 432 5.89 -27.73 -34.74
CA GLU A 432 4.96 -28.84 -34.53
C GLU A 432 3.83 -28.42 -33.59
N GLN A 433 2.59 -28.87 -33.84
CA GLN A 433 1.43 -28.53 -33.01
C GLN A 433 0.64 -29.79 -32.69
N ILE A 434 0.52 -30.10 -31.40
CA ILE A 434 -0.23 -31.26 -30.89
C ILE A 434 -1.40 -30.78 -30.05
N VAL A 435 -2.54 -31.46 -30.18
CA VAL A 435 -3.73 -31.19 -29.37
C VAL A 435 -3.61 -31.99 -28.06
N PRO A 436 -3.60 -31.33 -26.89
CA PRO A 436 -3.49 -31.99 -25.59
C PRO A 436 -4.76 -32.76 -25.24
N THR A 437 -4.63 -33.72 -24.32
CA THR A 437 -5.78 -34.49 -23.82
C THR A 437 -6.46 -33.73 -22.69
N LYS A 438 -7.80 -33.66 -22.71
CA LYS A 438 -8.57 -33.09 -21.60
C LYS A 438 -8.90 -34.18 -20.58
N ASP A 439 -8.54 -33.96 -19.33
CA ASP A 439 -8.88 -34.86 -18.24
C ASP A 439 -10.39 -34.79 -17.93
N ASN A 440 -11.04 -35.96 -17.85
CA ASN A 440 -12.49 -36.04 -17.71
C ASN A 440 -13.00 -35.74 -16.28
N GLU A 441 -12.16 -35.88 -15.26
CA GLU A 441 -12.55 -35.67 -13.86
C GLU A 441 -12.36 -34.20 -13.45
N THR A 442 -11.20 -33.64 -13.77
CA THR A 442 -10.79 -32.28 -13.40
C THR A 442 -11.14 -31.24 -14.46
N GLY A 443 -11.23 -31.65 -15.74
CA GLY A 443 -11.40 -30.74 -16.86
C GLY A 443 -10.12 -30.03 -17.29
N PHE A 444 -8.97 -30.35 -16.71
CA PHE A 444 -7.67 -29.74 -17.02
C PHE A 444 -7.09 -30.30 -18.32
N LEU A 445 -6.15 -29.57 -18.92
CA LEU A 445 -5.43 -30.04 -20.09
C LEU A 445 -4.15 -30.74 -19.65
N VAL A 446 -3.94 -31.96 -20.13
CA VAL A 446 -2.81 -32.83 -19.82
C VAL A 446 -2.07 -33.18 -21.10
N PHE A 447 -0.76 -33.09 -21.06
CA PHE A 447 0.11 -33.42 -22.18
C PHE A 447 1.28 -34.29 -21.71
N GLY A 448 1.45 -35.46 -22.35
CA GLY A 448 2.54 -36.37 -22.06
C GLY A 448 3.81 -36.00 -22.84
N MET A 449 4.95 -35.86 -22.17
CA MET A 449 6.22 -35.47 -22.82
C MET A 449 6.65 -36.49 -23.90
N PHE A 450 6.21 -37.74 -23.81
CA PHE A 450 6.50 -38.78 -24.80
C PHE A 450 5.86 -38.55 -26.17
N GLU A 451 4.86 -37.67 -26.27
CA GLU A 451 4.21 -37.31 -27.54
C GLU A 451 5.11 -36.43 -28.43
N MET A 452 6.10 -35.73 -27.85
CA MET A 452 7.12 -34.94 -28.56
C MET A 452 8.54 -35.35 -28.14
N PRO A 453 9.04 -36.52 -28.58
CA PRO A 453 10.31 -37.07 -28.10
C PRO A 453 11.55 -36.26 -28.52
N ASP A 454 11.45 -35.48 -29.61
CA ASP A 454 12.54 -34.67 -30.15
C ASP A 454 12.60 -33.23 -29.59
N THR A 455 11.64 -32.85 -28.73
CA THR A 455 11.55 -31.51 -28.14
C THR A 455 11.87 -31.56 -26.64
N GLU A 456 12.90 -30.84 -26.20
CA GLU A 456 13.26 -30.83 -24.77
C GLU A 456 12.41 -29.84 -23.96
N ALA A 457 11.98 -28.72 -24.55
CA ALA A 457 11.16 -27.71 -23.88
C ALA A 457 9.87 -27.41 -24.66
N ILE A 458 8.74 -27.82 -24.10
CA ILE A 458 7.43 -27.60 -24.70
C ILE A 458 6.79 -26.30 -24.20
N TYR A 459 5.91 -25.76 -25.02
CA TYR A 459 5.10 -24.59 -24.70
C TYR A 459 3.63 -24.83 -25.05
N TRP A 460 2.75 -24.36 -24.19
CA TRP A 460 1.31 -24.28 -24.41
C TRP A 460 1.00 -23.05 -25.25
N ARG A 461 0.47 -23.26 -26.45
CA ARG A 461 0.03 -22.21 -27.36
C ARG A 461 -1.42 -21.86 -27.12
N THR A 462 -1.69 -20.58 -26.92
CA THR A 462 -3.03 -20.06 -26.66
C THR A 462 -3.96 -20.13 -27.88
N PRO A 463 -5.28 -20.34 -27.66
CA PRO A 463 -6.30 -20.31 -28.72
C PRO A 463 -6.72 -18.88 -29.14
N GLU A 464 -7.67 -18.80 -30.08
CA GLU A 464 -8.38 -17.54 -30.39
C GLU A 464 -9.01 -16.93 -29.12
N GLY A 465 -9.00 -15.60 -29.03
CA GLY A 465 -9.43 -14.84 -27.85
C GLY A 465 -8.28 -14.38 -26.93
N TYR A 466 -7.14 -15.07 -26.93
CA TYR A 466 -5.91 -14.62 -26.27
C TYR A 466 -4.95 -13.86 -27.20
N ILE A 467 -5.20 -13.91 -28.51
CA ILE A 467 -4.34 -13.38 -29.57
C ILE A 467 -5.04 -12.24 -30.34
N GLY A 468 -4.30 -11.51 -31.17
CA GLY A 468 -4.77 -10.33 -31.90
C GLY A 468 -4.36 -9.01 -31.22
N ASN A 469 -5.24 -8.01 -31.27
CA ASN A 469 -4.98 -6.70 -30.67
C ASN A 469 -5.18 -6.74 -29.15
N LEU A 470 -4.07 -6.71 -28.41
CA LEU A 470 -4.00 -6.76 -26.95
C LEU A 470 -3.52 -5.44 -26.33
N LEU A 471 -3.57 -4.32 -27.05
CA LEU A 471 -3.14 -3.00 -26.52
C LEU A 471 -3.91 -2.60 -25.25
N ARG A 472 -5.18 -3.03 -25.14
CA ARG A 472 -6.02 -2.82 -23.96
C ARG A 472 -5.67 -3.71 -22.77
N SER A 473 -4.71 -4.62 -22.94
CA SER A 473 -4.13 -5.43 -21.86
C SER A 473 -2.80 -4.83 -21.37
N TYR A 474 -2.33 -3.70 -21.93
CA TYR A 474 -1.10 -3.08 -21.46
C TYR A 474 -1.22 -2.59 -20.00
N GLY A 475 -0.25 -2.97 -19.17
CA GLY A 475 -0.26 -2.71 -17.72
C GLY A 475 -1.17 -3.64 -16.90
N SER A 476 -1.79 -4.64 -17.53
CA SER A 476 -2.53 -5.70 -16.84
C SER A 476 -1.63 -6.93 -16.61
N TRP A 477 -2.25 -8.10 -16.46
CA TRP A 477 -1.60 -9.36 -16.11
C TRP A 477 -2.11 -10.49 -17.00
N LEU A 478 -1.22 -11.44 -17.32
CA LEU A 478 -1.58 -12.77 -17.78
C LEU A 478 -1.23 -13.75 -16.67
N LYS A 479 -2.24 -14.40 -16.11
CA LYS A 479 -2.12 -15.29 -14.95
C LYS A 479 -2.43 -16.71 -15.36
N PHE A 480 -1.55 -17.66 -15.05
CA PHE A 480 -1.78 -19.06 -15.37
C PHE A 480 -1.25 -19.99 -14.29
N LYS A 481 -1.86 -21.17 -14.17
CA LYS A 481 -1.49 -22.20 -13.21
C LYS A 481 -1.04 -23.45 -13.95
N MET A 482 0.21 -23.82 -13.73
CA MET A 482 0.86 -25.00 -14.29
C MET A 482 1.06 -26.06 -13.21
N GLN A 483 0.92 -27.32 -13.61
CA GLN A 483 1.33 -28.48 -12.82
C GLN A 483 2.19 -29.39 -13.69
N TRP A 484 3.19 -30.05 -13.10
CA TRP A 484 4.07 -30.99 -13.78
C TRP A 484 4.37 -32.20 -12.91
N ILE A 485 4.48 -33.35 -13.56
CA ILE A 485 4.73 -34.63 -12.89
C ILE A 485 6.10 -35.15 -13.32
N THR A 486 6.91 -35.53 -12.35
CA THR A 486 8.23 -36.16 -12.54
C THR A 486 8.19 -37.62 -12.12
N VAL A 487 9.09 -38.43 -12.68
CA VAL A 487 9.20 -39.86 -12.32
C VAL A 487 9.72 -40.01 -10.89
N ARG A 488 9.10 -40.89 -10.08
CA ARG A 488 9.57 -41.23 -8.72
C ARG A 488 10.76 -42.21 -8.78
N GLY A 489 11.93 -41.81 -8.25
CA GLY A 489 13.14 -42.66 -8.12
C GLY A 489 14.43 -41.85 -7.89
N ASP A 490 15.59 -42.51 -7.79
CA ASP A 490 16.94 -41.90 -7.73
C ASP A 490 17.32 -41.27 -9.10
N THR A 491 16.53 -40.30 -9.54
CA THR A 491 16.73 -39.59 -10.79
C THR A 491 17.65 -38.39 -10.55
N SER A 492 18.59 -38.16 -11.48
CA SER A 492 19.58 -37.05 -11.39
C SER A 492 19.06 -35.74 -12.00
N GLY A 493 17.77 -35.67 -12.30
CA GLY A 493 17.15 -34.52 -12.93
C GLY A 493 17.21 -33.27 -12.09
N LYS A 494 17.04 -32.14 -12.78
CA LYS A 494 17.12 -30.81 -12.16
C LYS A 494 15.97 -29.94 -12.66
N PRO A 495 15.56 -28.95 -11.85
CA PRO A 495 14.72 -27.85 -12.30
C PRO A 495 15.34 -27.16 -13.52
N THR A 496 14.51 -26.86 -14.51
CA THR A 496 14.95 -26.19 -15.75
C THR A 496 14.76 -24.68 -15.63
N VAL A 497 15.46 -23.91 -16.46
CA VAL A 497 15.32 -22.44 -16.51
C VAL A 497 14.94 -22.04 -17.94
N GLY A 498 13.90 -21.23 -18.06
CA GLY A 498 13.31 -20.83 -19.33
C GLY A 498 12.31 -19.69 -19.17
N PRO A 499 11.92 -19.02 -20.26
CA PRO A 499 10.89 -18.00 -20.26
C PRO A 499 9.56 -18.60 -19.82
N ASN A 500 8.91 -18.01 -18.82
CA ASN A 500 7.59 -18.44 -18.37
C ASN A 500 6.51 -18.11 -19.43
N LEU A 501 6.67 -16.98 -20.12
CA LEU A 501 5.76 -16.52 -21.17
C LEU A 501 6.57 -15.96 -22.34
N VAL A 502 6.18 -16.30 -23.57
CA VAL A 502 6.73 -15.73 -24.81
C VAL A 502 5.58 -15.16 -25.64
N LEU A 503 5.69 -13.89 -26.01
CA LEU A 503 4.80 -13.24 -26.97
C LEU A 503 5.46 -13.21 -28.34
N VAL A 504 4.73 -13.65 -29.36
CA VAL A 504 5.14 -13.59 -30.76
C VAL A 504 4.21 -12.60 -31.46
N GLY A 505 4.76 -11.47 -31.88
CA GLY A 505 4.04 -10.49 -32.68
C GLY A 505 4.07 -10.86 -34.16
N ARG A 506 3.01 -10.55 -34.92
CA ARG A 506 2.95 -10.78 -36.37
C ARG A 506 3.98 -9.97 -37.16
N ASN A 507 4.55 -8.94 -36.54
CA ASN A 507 5.72 -8.21 -37.02
C ASN A 507 7.03 -9.04 -36.97
N GLY A 508 6.98 -10.26 -36.42
CA GLY A 508 8.09 -11.20 -36.29
C GLY A 508 9.02 -10.92 -35.10
N MET A 509 8.63 -10.08 -34.14
CA MET A 509 9.34 -9.93 -32.87
C MET A 509 8.89 -10.99 -31.87
N LYS A 510 9.85 -11.65 -31.22
CA LYS A 510 9.61 -12.56 -30.10
C LYS A 510 10.17 -11.92 -28.83
N ILE A 511 9.31 -11.73 -27.84
CA ILE A 511 9.69 -11.18 -26.54
C ILE A 511 9.25 -12.14 -25.44
N ALA A 512 10.02 -12.22 -24.36
CA ALA A 512 9.77 -13.18 -23.30
C ALA A 512 9.93 -12.57 -21.90
N TYR A 513 9.30 -13.25 -20.92
CA TYR A 513 9.27 -12.85 -19.53
C TYR A 513 9.49 -14.05 -18.59
N GLY A 514 10.19 -13.79 -17.48
CA GLY A 514 10.44 -14.75 -16.41
C GLY A 514 11.63 -15.67 -16.71
N GLU A 515 12.39 -16.02 -15.67
CA GLU A 515 13.51 -16.97 -15.74
C GLU A 515 13.68 -17.73 -14.42
N GLU A 516 12.57 -17.88 -13.69
CA GLU A 516 12.58 -18.47 -12.37
C GLU A 516 12.77 -19.99 -12.45
N SER A 517 13.46 -20.53 -11.44
CA SER A 517 13.56 -21.97 -11.18
C SER A 517 12.54 -22.34 -10.11
N TYR A 518 11.85 -23.45 -10.30
CA TYR A 518 10.83 -23.94 -9.36
C TYR A 518 11.31 -25.26 -8.77
N ASP A 519 11.93 -25.18 -7.59
CA ASP A 519 12.82 -26.25 -7.09
C ASP A 519 12.08 -27.42 -6.39
N GLU A 520 10.82 -27.28 -5.94
CA GLU A 520 10.22 -28.28 -5.02
C GLU A 520 8.71 -28.58 -5.17
N ILE A 521 7.94 -27.77 -5.91
CA ILE A 521 6.48 -27.92 -5.98
C ILE A 521 6.12 -28.26 -7.41
N GLY A 522 5.55 -29.44 -7.65
CA GLY A 522 5.05 -29.86 -8.97
C GLY A 522 3.87 -29.03 -9.49
N GLU A 523 3.63 -27.86 -8.94
CA GLU A 523 2.67 -26.86 -9.40
C GLU A 523 3.19 -25.44 -9.12
N ALA A 524 2.86 -24.49 -9.98
CA ALA A 524 3.14 -23.07 -9.80
C ALA A 524 2.02 -22.20 -10.39
N MET A 525 1.68 -21.14 -9.66
CA MET A 525 0.82 -20.07 -10.15
C MET A 525 1.72 -18.90 -10.55
N ILE A 526 1.68 -18.53 -11.83
CA ILE A 526 2.58 -17.55 -12.42
C ILE A 526 1.76 -16.34 -12.87
N GLU A 527 2.17 -15.16 -12.44
CA GLU A 527 1.55 -13.88 -12.79
C GLU A 527 2.54 -13.04 -13.60
N VAL A 528 2.21 -12.80 -14.86
CA VAL A 528 3.08 -12.06 -15.78
C VAL A 528 2.51 -10.67 -16.06
N PRO A 529 3.20 -9.58 -15.65
CA PRO A 529 2.79 -8.23 -15.99
C PRO A 529 2.96 -7.98 -17.50
N LEU A 530 1.90 -7.48 -18.14
CA LEU A 530 1.92 -7.08 -19.54
C LEU A 530 2.42 -5.63 -19.69
N LYS A 531 3.67 -5.41 -19.26
CA LYS A 531 4.38 -4.13 -19.31
C LYS A 531 5.85 -4.42 -19.59
N GLU A 532 6.55 -3.54 -20.29
CA GLU A 532 7.92 -3.75 -20.79
C GLU A 532 8.99 -4.06 -19.73
N ASP A 533 8.74 -3.74 -18.46
CA ASP A 533 9.67 -3.97 -17.36
C ASP A 533 10.01 -5.46 -17.23
N SER A 534 11.31 -5.80 -17.23
CA SER A 534 11.84 -7.18 -17.16
C SER A 534 11.55 -8.08 -18.37
N TRP A 535 11.01 -7.55 -19.47
CA TRP A 535 10.89 -8.29 -20.72
C TRP A 535 12.17 -8.19 -21.56
N TYR A 536 12.51 -9.27 -22.27
CA TYR A 536 13.69 -9.36 -23.12
C TYR A 536 13.37 -9.92 -24.50
N HIS A 537 14.18 -9.58 -25.48
CA HIS A 537 14.08 -10.12 -26.83
C HIS A 537 14.57 -11.58 -26.87
N VAL A 538 13.85 -12.44 -27.59
CA VAL A 538 14.31 -13.79 -27.91
C VAL A 538 14.86 -13.79 -29.34
N PRO A 539 16.18 -14.02 -29.56
CA PRO A 539 16.76 -13.98 -30.88
C PRO A 539 16.08 -14.97 -31.84
N ARG A 540 15.83 -14.54 -33.08
CA ARG A 540 15.17 -15.38 -34.11
C ARG A 540 15.94 -16.67 -34.44
N THR A 541 17.23 -16.71 -34.16
CA THR A 541 18.08 -17.89 -34.33
C THR A 541 17.75 -19.00 -33.32
N VAL A 542 17.14 -18.67 -32.19
CA VAL A 542 16.71 -19.64 -31.18
C VAL A 542 15.42 -20.29 -31.69
N LYS A 543 15.54 -21.58 -32.04
CA LYS A 543 14.42 -22.42 -32.46
C LYS A 543 13.82 -23.21 -31.31
N ASP A 544 14.64 -23.63 -30.36
CA ASP A 544 14.23 -24.31 -29.14
C ASP A 544 15.16 -23.94 -27.98
N ILE A 545 14.66 -23.99 -26.74
CA ILE A 545 15.43 -23.76 -25.51
C ILE A 545 15.69 -25.12 -24.86
N ILE A 546 16.81 -25.73 -25.24
CA ILE A 546 17.29 -26.98 -24.64
C ILE A 546 17.40 -26.79 -23.12
N THR A 547 16.82 -27.73 -22.36
CA THR A 547 16.63 -27.62 -20.90
C THR A 547 17.93 -27.51 -20.09
N ARG A 548 19.06 -27.83 -20.71
CA ARG A 548 20.42 -27.80 -20.13
C ARG A 548 21.20 -26.51 -20.40
N LEU A 549 20.65 -25.55 -21.16
CA LEU A 549 21.33 -24.31 -21.53
C LEU A 549 21.50 -23.34 -20.35
N ARG A 550 22.57 -22.52 -20.39
CA ARG A 550 22.79 -21.45 -19.41
C ARG A 550 21.97 -20.20 -19.79
N ARG A 551 21.63 -19.38 -18.78
CA ARG A 551 20.81 -18.16 -18.90
C ARG A 551 21.18 -17.21 -20.06
N THR A 552 22.44 -17.18 -20.47
CA THR A 552 22.96 -16.20 -21.44
C THR A 552 22.74 -16.55 -22.92
N GLU A 553 22.20 -17.72 -23.26
CA GLU A 553 22.22 -18.21 -24.65
C GLU A 553 20.99 -17.85 -25.48
N TYR A 554 19.85 -17.56 -24.84
CA TYR A 554 18.60 -17.14 -25.52
C TYR A 554 18.06 -15.76 -25.08
N HIS A 555 18.66 -15.15 -24.06
CA HIS A 555 18.26 -13.84 -23.54
C HIS A 555 18.93 -12.71 -24.34
N GLY A 556 18.14 -11.96 -25.11
CA GLY A 556 18.59 -10.80 -25.88
C GLY A 556 18.56 -9.48 -25.08
N ASP A 557 18.46 -8.37 -25.81
CA ASP A 557 18.39 -7.03 -25.21
C ASP A 557 17.06 -6.79 -24.47
N PRO A 558 17.01 -5.85 -23.51
CA PRO A 558 15.75 -5.41 -22.89
C PRO A 558 14.76 -4.84 -23.90
N VAL A 559 13.48 -5.08 -23.69
CA VAL A 559 12.39 -4.58 -24.57
C VAL A 559 12.03 -3.16 -24.20
N THR A 560 11.93 -2.28 -25.20
CA THR A 560 11.42 -0.90 -25.01
C THR A 560 9.89 -0.88 -25.02
N ARG A 561 9.26 0.11 -24.35
CA ARG A 561 7.80 0.29 -24.38
C ARG A 561 7.24 0.30 -25.80
N SER A 562 7.86 1.01 -26.73
CA SER A 562 7.42 1.05 -28.13
C SER A 562 7.46 -0.31 -28.82
N GLN A 563 8.49 -1.12 -28.55
CA GLN A 563 8.57 -2.49 -29.09
C GLN A 563 7.53 -3.41 -28.45
N PHE A 564 7.31 -3.29 -27.13
CA PHE A 564 6.29 -4.04 -26.41
C PHE A 564 4.89 -3.76 -26.95
N MET A 565 4.54 -2.47 -27.09
CA MET A 565 3.27 -2.02 -27.68
C MET A 565 3.12 -2.47 -29.13
N ALA A 566 4.20 -2.47 -29.92
CA ALA A 566 4.18 -2.98 -31.29
C ALA A 566 3.90 -4.49 -31.37
N VAL A 567 4.34 -5.28 -30.40
CA VAL A 567 3.97 -6.70 -30.30
C VAL A 567 2.50 -6.85 -29.91
N LEU A 568 2.02 -6.09 -28.93
CA LEU A 568 0.61 -6.15 -28.48
C LEU A 568 -0.40 -5.67 -29.53
N THR A 569 0.04 -4.90 -30.53
CA THR A 569 -0.83 -4.41 -31.61
C THR A 569 -1.45 -5.56 -32.42
N ASP A 570 -0.68 -6.63 -32.66
CA ASP A 570 -1.16 -7.83 -33.35
C ASP A 570 -0.31 -9.04 -32.90
N VAL A 571 -0.75 -9.66 -31.80
CA VAL A 571 -0.13 -10.86 -31.24
C VAL A 571 -0.53 -12.06 -32.08
N GLU A 572 0.45 -12.75 -32.66
CA GLU A 572 0.26 -13.95 -33.46
C GLU A 572 0.12 -15.19 -32.58
N ALA A 573 0.93 -15.29 -31.52
CA ALA A 573 0.88 -16.39 -30.58
C ALA A 573 1.40 -15.97 -29.20
N ILE A 574 0.83 -16.58 -28.17
CA ILE A 574 1.34 -16.56 -26.80
C ILE A 574 1.71 -18.00 -26.44
N LEU A 575 2.94 -18.17 -25.95
CA LEU A 575 3.51 -19.45 -25.57
C LEU A 575 3.76 -19.44 -24.05
N ILE A 576 3.08 -20.32 -23.34
CA ILE A 576 3.23 -20.54 -21.90
C ILE A 576 4.16 -21.73 -21.69
N ARG A 577 5.16 -21.59 -20.83
CA ARG A 577 6.12 -22.66 -20.56
C ARG A 577 5.44 -23.93 -20.02
N GLY A 578 5.71 -25.05 -20.66
CA GLY A 578 5.20 -26.37 -20.27
C GLY A 578 6.22 -27.26 -19.56
N THR A 579 7.53 -27.03 -19.73
CA THR A 579 8.61 -27.85 -19.15
C THR A 579 9.33 -27.15 -18.00
N TYR A 580 9.26 -27.73 -16.79
CA TYR A 580 9.86 -27.18 -15.56
C TYR A 580 10.95 -28.08 -14.95
N HIS A 581 11.06 -29.33 -15.38
CA HIS A 581 12.04 -30.30 -14.87
C HIS A 581 12.57 -31.20 -16.01
N THR A 582 13.84 -31.63 -15.93
CA THR A 582 14.44 -32.49 -16.99
C THR A 582 13.83 -33.89 -17.06
N ASP A 583 13.32 -34.40 -15.94
CA ASP A 583 12.69 -35.73 -15.82
C ASP A 583 11.16 -35.65 -15.74
N GLN A 584 10.59 -34.60 -16.32
CA GLN A 584 9.14 -34.40 -16.42
C GLN A 584 8.55 -35.41 -17.40
N VAL A 585 7.41 -36.00 -17.04
CA VAL A 585 6.65 -36.93 -17.89
C VAL A 585 5.32 -36.36 -18.34
N GLU A 586 4.72 -35.49 -17.54
CA GLU A 586 3.45 -34.83 -17.87
C GLU A 586 3.50 -33.35 -17.53
N SER A 587 2.89 -32.54 -18.39
CA SER A 587 2.60 -31.13 -18.19
C SER A 587 1.10 -30.95 -18.13
N VAL A 588 0.62 -30.13 -17.21
CA VAL A 588 -0.80 -29.91 -16.97
C VAL A 588 -1.07 -28.41 -16.89
N LEU A 589 -1.98 -27.92 -17.73
CA LEU A 589 -2.50 -26.56 -17.68
C LEU A 589 -3.87 -26.57 -17.00
N GLU A 590 -3.91 -25.99 -15.80
CA GLU A 590 -5.11 -25.94 -14.96
C GLU A 590 -5.97 -24.72 -15.27
N GLN A 591 -5.33 -23.57 -15.48
CA GLN A 591 -6.02 -22.28 -15.68
C GLN A 591 -5.11 -21.30 -16.42
N ALA A 592 -5.71 -20.45 -17.26
CA ALA A 592 -5.06 -19.31 -17.90
C ALA A 592 -6.03 -18.14 -18.08
N GLN A 593 -5.74 -17.00 -17.45
CA GLN A 593 -6.55 -15.79 -17.45
C GLN A 593 -5.78 -14.63 -18.07
N LEU A 594 -6.36 -14.00 -19.08
CA LEU A 594 -5.85 -12.78 -19.69
C LEU A 594 -6.71 -11.59 -19.25
N TYR A 595 -6.11 -10.62 -18.56
CA TYR A 595 -6.80 -9.41 -18.14
C TYR A 595 -6.72 -8.35 -19.23
N SER A 596 -7.86 -7.74 -19.59
CA SER A 596 -7.93 -6.68 -20.61
C SER A 596 -9.00 -5.64 -20.27
N GLY A 597 -8.80 -4.41 -20.75
CA GLY A 597 -9.74 -3.32 -20.61
C GLY A 597 -10.91 -3.40 -21.59
N LEU A 598 -12.14 -3.44 -21.07
CA LEU A 598 -13.37 -3.29 -21.84
C LEU A 598 -13.85 -1.82 -21.78
N HIS A 599 -14.53 -1.33 -22.83
CA HIS A 599 -15.15 0.00 -22.76
C HIS A 599 -16.27 0.03 -21.72
N SER A 600 -16.18 0.96 -20.75
CA SER A 600 -17.29 1.23 -19.84
C SER A 600 -18.34 2.09 -20.56
N THR A 601 -19.58 1.61 -20.62
CA THR A 601 -20.74 2.40 -21.07
C THR A 601 -21.40 3.14 -19.92
N ASP A 602 -21.07 2.79 -18.67
CA ASP A 602 -21.55 3.45 -17.46
C ASP A 602 -20.41 4.14 -16.72
N GLY A 603 -20.58 5.44 -16.47
CA GLY A 603 -19.64 6.32 -15.75
C GLY A 603 -19.52 6.03 -14.25
N SER A 604 -19.45 4.75 -13.88
CA SER A 604 -19.19 4.32 -12.50
C SER A 604 -17.69 4.39 -12.20
N THR A 605 -17.36 5.25 -11.24
CA THR A 605 -16.03 5.56 -10.75
C THR A 605 -15.43 4.42 -9.93
N HIS A 606 -14.75 3.48 -10.58
CA HIS A 606 -13.66 2.73 -9.97
C HIS A 606 -12.41 2.86 -10.86
N SER A 607 -11.69 3.96 -10.65
CA SER A 607 -10.39 4.23 -11.26
C SER A 607 -9.35 3.27 -10.69
N SER A 608 -9.14 2.14 -11.35
CA SER A 608 -7.81 1.54 -11.36
C SER A 608 -6.91 2.46 -12.19
N SER A 609 -5.69 2.73 -11.75
CA SER A 609 -4.70 3.55 -12.46
C SER A 609 -4.43 2.96 -13.84
N THR A 610 -5.13 3.43 -14.88
CA THR A 610 -5.01 2.89 -16.23
C THR A 610 -3.81 3.54 -16.93
N VAL A 611 -2.84 2.72 -17.32
CA VAL A 611 -1.67 3.11 -18.15
C VAL A 611 -1.94 2.94 -19.65
N ILE A 612 -3.22 2.84 -20.02
CA ILE A 612 -3.67 2.62 -21.40
C ILE A 612 -3.99 3.97 -22.03
N GLU A 613 -3.39 4.23 -23.18
CA GLU A 613 -3.56 5.47 -23.92
C GLU A 613 -4.85 5.46 -24.75
N LEU A 614 -5.44 6.65 -24.89
CA LEU A 614 -6.48 6.98 -25.84
C LEU A 614 -5.94 8.13 -26.71
N CYS A 615 -5.52 7.79 -27.92
CA CYS A 615 -4.90 8.70 -28.86
C CYS A 615 -5.94 9.48 -29.69
N GLU A 616 -5.60 10.72 -30.00
CA GLU A 616 -6.38 11.54 -30.94
C GLU A 616 -6.00 11.15 -32.38
N CYS A 617 -6.71 10.17 -32.93
CA CYS A 617 -6.35 9.62 -34.24
C CYS A 617 -6.67 10.56 -35.40
N PRO A 618 -5.72 10.82 -36.32
CA PRO A 618 -5.98 11.57 -37.53
C PRO A 618 -6.87 10.79 -38.50
N GLU A 619 -7.37 11.47 -39.52
CA GLU A 619 -8.24 10.89 -40.54
C GLU A 619 -7.59 9.64 -41.18
N GLY A 620 -8.39 8.57 -41.31
CA GLY A 620 -7.93 7.28 -41.84
C GLY A 620 -7.43 6.28 -40.79
N TYR A 621 -7.33 6.67 -39.52
CA TYR A 621 -6.89 5.81 -38.42
C TYR A 621 -7.97 5.70 -37.33
N LYS A 622 -8.03 4.54 -36.66
CA LYS A 622 -8.92 4.27 -35.51
C LYS A 622 -8.24 3.33 -34.51
N GLY A 623 -8.87 3.14 -33.36
CA GLY A 623 -8.35 2.33 -32.25
C GLY A 623 -7.91 3.18 -31.07
N THR A 624 -7.52 2.55 -29.95
CA THR A 624 -7.06 3.29 -28.75
C THR A 624 -5.68 3.91 -28.96
N SER A 625 -4.85 3.32 -29.81
CA SER A 625 -3.49 3.75 -30.17
C SER A 625 -3.34 4.00 -31.68
N CYS A 626 -4.42 4.32 -32.39
CA CYS A 626 -4.44 4.53 -33.85
C CYS A 626 -3.82 3.37 -34.65
N GLU A 627 -4.00 2.17 -34.14
CA GLU A 627 -3.36 0.96 -34.63
C GLU A 627 -4.09 0.34 -35.83
N GLU A 628 -5.36 0.66 -36.02
CA GLU A 628 -6.22 0.17 -37.09
C GLU A 628 -6.48 1.26 -38.14
N CYS A 629 -6.72 0.84 -39.39
CA CYS A 629 -7.23 1.76 -40.41
C CYS A 629 -8.74 1.98 -40.23
N ALA A 630 -9.16 3.23 -40.38
CA ALA A 630 -10.56 3.60 -40.40
C ALA A 630 -11.29 2.97 -41.59
N PHE A 631 -12.62 2.99 -41.54
CA PHE A 631 -13.44 2.45 -42.62
C PHE A 631 -13.09 3.09 -43.97
N GLY A 632 -12.87 2.28 -45.01
CA GLY A 632 -12.50 2.78 -46.34
C GLY A 632 -11.02 3.13 -46.47
N TYR A 633 -10.17 2.66 -45.55
CA TYR A 633 -8.72 2.80 -45.63
C TYR A 633 -8.05 1.42 -45.55
N VAL A 634 -6.97 1.22 -46.29
CA VAL A 634 -6.16 -0.01 -46.27
C VAL A 634 -4.74 0.29 -45.77
N ARG A 635 -4.17 -0.66 -45.02
CA ARG A 635 -2.81 -0.53 -44.48
C ARG A 635 -1.79 -1.00 -45.50
N ILE A 636 -0.84 -0.13 -45.83
CA ILE A 636 0.38 -0.49 -46.56
C ILE A 636 1.58 -0.43 -45.63
N TYR A 637 2.57 -1.30 -45.85
CA TYR A 637 3.82 -1.29 -45.09
C TYR A 637 4.91 -0.67 -45.95
N GLU A 638 5.37 0.53 -45.60
CA GLU A 638 6.55 1.13 -46.20
C GLU A 638 7.78 0.80 -45.33
N THR A 639 8.87 0.38 -45.96
CA THR A 639 10.18 0.30 -45.31
C THR A 639 10.70 1.71 -45.07
N SER A 640 10.84 2.10 -43.80
CA SER A 640 11.45 3.37 -43.43
C SER A 640 12.94 3.40 -43.80
N VAL A 641 13.55 4.60 -43.70
CA VAL A 641 15.00 4.83 -43.86
C VAL A 641 15.83 4.02 -42.83
N THR A 642 15.21 3.60 -41.71
CA THR A 642 15.80 2.75 -40.65
C THR A 642 15.49 1.26 -40.82
N HIS A 643 14.90 0.83 -41.94
CA HIS A 643 14.43 -0.55 -42.19
C HIS A 643 13.29 -1.01 -41.25
N GLU A 644 12.57 -0.08 -40.62
CA GLU A 644 11.38 -0.38 -39.84
C GLU A 644 10.17 -0.39 -40.78
N ARG A 645 9.36 -1.46 -40.77
CA ARG A 645 8.10 -1.53 -41.53
C ARG A 645 7.05 -0.67 -40.83
N ILE A 646 6.83 0.56 -41.29
CA ILE A 646 5.80 1.46 -40.75
C ILE A 646 4.53 1.26 -41.57
N GLY A 647 3.43 0.91 -40.89
CA GLY A 647 2.12 0.71 -41.51
C GLY A 647 1.37 2.03 -41.68
N ARG A 648 1.12 2.47 -42.91
CA ARG A 648 0.34 3.68 -43.22
C ARG A 648 -1.04 3.33 -43.77
N CYS A 649 -2.07 4.02 -43.30
CA CYS A 649 -3.44 3.85 -43.82
C CYS A 649 -3.66 4.78 -45.02
N ILE A 650 -4.05 4.21 -46.15
CA ILE A 650 -4.34 4.94 -47.41
C ILE A 650 -5.82 4.79 -47.74
N PRO A 651 -6.50 5.86 -48.17
CA PRO A 651 -7.91 5.80 -48.53
C PRO A 651 -8.15 4.94 -49.78
N CYS A 652 -9.14 4.06 -49.69
CA CYS A 652 -9.72 3.28 -50.78
C CYS A 652 -10.66 4.14 -51.65
N SER A 653 -10.09 5.18 -52.27
CA SER A 653 -10.84 6.17 -53.05
C SER A 653 -11.66 5.57 -54.20
N MET A 654 -11.27 4.40 -54.72
CA MET A 654 -11.99 3.72 -55.79
C MET A 654 -13.27 3.02 -55.35
N CYS A 655 -13.50 2.82 -54.05
CA CYS A 655 -14.65 2.09 -53.53
C CYS A 655 -15.87 2.97 -53.26
N ASN A 656 -15.84 4.22 -53.72
CA ASN A 656 -16.90 5.20 -53.51
C ASN A 656 -17.35 5.27 -52.03
N GLY A 657 -16.47 5.02 -51.05
CA GLY A 657 -16.84 5.04 -49.62
C GLY A 657 -17.76 3.90 -49.14
N HIS A 658 -17.88 2.81 -49.92
CA HIS A 658 -18.79 1.70 -49.64
C HIS A 658 -18.10 0.38 -49.26
N ALA A 659 -16.76 0.32 -49.23
CA ALA A 659 -16.04 -0.88 -48.79
C ALA A 659 -15.14 -0.56 -47.59
N SER A 660 -14.99 -1.51 -46.66
CA SER A 660 -14.12 -1.34 -45.48
C SER A 660 -12.64 -1.39 -45.84
N SER A 661 -12.28 -2.11 -46.90
CA SER A 661 -10.92 -2.30 -47.39
C SER A 661 -10.93 -2.44 -48.92
N CYS A 662 -9.75 -2.33 -49.53
CA CYS A 662 -9.53 -2.49 -50.96
C CYS A 662 -8.15 -3.10 -51.21
N ASP A 663 -7.98 -3.72 -52.35
CA ASP A 663 -6.68 -4.15 -52.84
C ASP A 663 -6.12 -3.11 -53.80
N LEU A 664 -4.97 -2.54 -53.45
CA LEU A 664 -4.32 -1.49 -54.25
C LEU A 664 -3.62 -2.04 -55.50
N GLU A 665 -3.33 -3.34 -55.56
CA GLU A 665 -2.65 -3.96 -56.70
C GLU A 665 -3.64 -4.37 -57.79
N THR A 666 -4.74 -5.01 -57.41
CA THR A 666 -5.82 -5.41 -58.34
C THR A 666 -6.77 -4.25 -58.65
N GLY A 667 -6.87 -3.27 -57.75
CA GLY A 667 -7.82 -2.17 -57.87
C GLY A 667 -9.27 -2.60 -57.61
N GLU A 668 -9.46 -3.70 -56.89
CA GLU A 668 -10.78 -4.20 -56.50
C GLU A 668 -11.09 -3.84 -55.06
N CYS A 669 -12.33 -3.45 -54.81
CA CYS A 669 -12.84 -3.25 -53.47
C CYS A 669 -13.06 -4.60 -52.77
N GLY A 670 -12.93 -4.58 -51.45
CA GLY A 670 -13.42 -5.70 -50.63
C GLY A 670 -14.94 -5.83 -50.70
N SER A 671 -15.55 -6.39 -49.66
CA SER A 671 -17.00 -6.51 -49.61
C SER A 671 -17.70 -5.15 -49.67
N CYS A 672 -18.49 -4.93 -50.73
CA CYS A 672 -19.35 -3.76 -50.86
C CYS A 672 -20.45 -3.76 -49.79
N LEU A 673 -20.55 -2.67 -49.05
CA LEU A 673 -21.51 -2.40 -47.99
C LEU A 673 -22.49 -1.30 -48.44
N HIS A 674 -23.40 -0.90 -47.54
CA HIS A 674 -24.42 0.12 -47.83
C HIS A 674 -25.30 -0.22 -49.05
N ASN A 675 -25.59 -1.51 -49.23
CA ASN A 675 -26.40 -2.05 -50.33
C ASN A 675 -25.86 -1.73 -51.73
N THR A 676 -24.54 -1.72 -51.88
CA THR A 676 -23.86 -1.51 -53.17
C THR A 676 -23.24 -2.80 -53.71
N VAL A 677 -22.92 -2.79 -55.01
CA VAL A 677 -22.32 -3.90 -55.76
C VAL A 677 -21.51 -3.35 -56.93
N GLY A 678 -20.58 -4.15 -57.43
CA GLY A 678 -19.63 -3.77 -58.48
C GLY A 678 -18.19 -3.91 -57.99
N THR A 679 -17.22 -3.78 -58.89
CA THR A 679 -15.80 -3.88 -58.51
C THR A 679 -15.34 -2.69 -57.66
N ASN A 680 -16.00 -1.55 -57.85
CA ASN A 680 -15.77 -0.29 -57.16
C ASN A 680 -16.96 0.12 -56.30
N CYS A 681 -17.89 -0.81 -56.03
CA CYS A 681 -19.15 -0.53 -55.34
C CYS A 681 -19.96 0.59 -55.98
N GLU A 682 -19.92 0.68 -57.32
CA GLU A 682 -20.43 1.81 -58.09
C GLU A 682 -21.92 1.72 -58.44
N ARG A 683 -22.61 0.64 -58.04
CA ARG A 683 -24.03 0.39 -58.32
C ARG A 683 -24.78 -0.05 -57.07
N CYS A 684 -26.07 0.22 -57.00
CA CYS A 684 -26.92 -0.32 -55.95
C CYS A 684 -27.25 -1.80 -56.21
N LEU A 685 -27.41 -2.58 -55.15
CA LEU A 685 -27.93 -3.94 -55.22
C LEU A 685 -29.35 -3.97 -55.82
N PRO A 686 -29.77 -5.10 -56.43
CA PRO A 686 -31.16 -5.35 -56.80
C PRO A 686 -32.14 -4.98 -55.68
N GLY A 687 -33.20 -4.23 -56.00
CA GLY A 687 -34.20 -3.75 -55.05
C GLY A 687 -33.81 -2.46 -54.31
N PHE A 688 -32.66 -1.86 -54.66
CA PHE A 688 -32.21 -0.57 -54.15
C PHE A 688 -31.99 0.42 -55.29
N TYR A 689 -32.33 1.68 -55.06
CA TYR A 689 -32.14 2.78 -56.00
C TYR A 689 -31.38 3.94 -55.35
N GLY A 690 -30.81 4.81 -56.17
CA GLY A 690 -30.04 5.98 -55.73
C GLY A 690 -28.73 6.11 -56.50
N ASN A 691 -27.75 6.78 -55.89
CA ASN A 691 -26.46 7.07 -56.52
C ASN A 691 -25.29 6.63 -55.62
N ALA A 692 -24.80 5.41 -55.86
CA ALA A 692 -23.70 4.76 -55.14
C ALA A 692 -22.31 5.41 -55.32
N THR A 693 -22.20 6.56 -56.00
CA THR A 693 -20.91 7.26 -56.23
C THR A 693 -20.70 8.45 -55.30
N ILE A 694 -21.66 8.78 -54.45
CA ILE A 694 -21.60 9.93 -53.54
C ILE A 694 -20.78 9.59 -52.28
N GLY A 695 -20.85 8.33 -51.82
CA GLY A 695 -20.11 7.76 -50.70
C GLY A 695 -20.72 7.96 -49.33
N ARG A 696 -22.05 7.96 -49.22
CA ARG A 696 -22.80 7.97 -47.96
C ARG A 696 -23.46 6.62 -47.70
N GLN A 697 -23.72 6.33 -46.44
CA GLN A 697 -24.39 5.10 -46.02
C GLN A 697 -25.80 4.93 -46.61
N ASP A 698 -26.46 6.04 -46.96
CA ASP A 698 -27.85 6.07 -47.43
C ASP A 698 -28.00 6.30 -48.95
N ASP A 699 -26.91 6.15 -49.70
CA ASP A 699 -26.88 6.37 -51.15
C ASP A 699 -27.73 5.36 -51.95
N CYS A 700 -27.89 4.14 -51.43
CA CYS A 700 -28.71 3.09 -52.01
C CYS A 700 -29.85 2.73 -51.05
N ARG A 701 -31.07 3.16 -51.40
CA ARG A 701 -32.28 3.02 -50.59
C ARG A 701 -33.17 1.94 -51.15
N GLN A 702 -33.78 1.15 -50.28
CA GLN A 702 -34.70 0.10 -50.69
C GLN A 702 -35.96 0.72 -51.32
N CYS A 703 -36.37 0.21 -52.47
CA CYS A 703 -37.65 0.59 -53.08
C CYS A 703 -38.81 -0.22 -52.51
N ALA A 704 -39.98 0.42 -52.49
CA ALA A 704 -41.26 -0.18 -52.13
C ALA A 704 -42.11 -0.30 -53.40
N CYS A 705 -42.27 -1.52 -53.92
CA CYS A 705 -42.96 -1.75 -55.19
C CYS A 705 -44.20 -2.63 -55.00
N PRO A 706 -45.28 -2.20 -54.31
CA PRO A 706 -45.55 -0.87 -53.74
C PRO A 706 -45.23 -0.70 -52.24
N LEU A 707 -45.03 -1.80 -51.50
CA LEU A 707 -44.61 -1.78 -50.11
C LEU A 707 -43.23 -2.43 -49.95
N VAL A 708 -42.59 -2.23 -48.79
CA VAL A 708 -41.24 -2.74 -48.50
C VAL A 708 -41.28 -4.24 -48.12
N ASP A 709 -42.42 -4.72 -47.62
CA ASP A 709 -42.62 -6.11 -47.20
C ASP A 709 -42.45 -7.09 -48.37
N VAL A 710 -41.76 -8.22 -48.11
CA VAL A 710 -41.42 -9.23 -49.13
C VAL A 710 -42.66 -9.81 -49.82
N SER A 711 -43.81 -9.86 -49.15
CA SER A 711 -45.08 -10.33 -49.73
C SER A 711 -45.76 -9.33 -50.67
N ASN A 712 -45.36 -8.05 -50.63
CA ASN A 712 -46.02 -6.94 -51.32
C ASN A 712 -44.97 -6.03 -52.00
N ASN A 713 -43.79 -6.58 -52.26
CA ASN A 713 -42.76 -5.98 -53.09
C ASN A 713 -42.69 -6.80 -54.39
N PHE A 714 -43.52 -6.38 -55.34
CA PHE A 714 -43.77 -7.09 -56.59
C PHE A 714 -42.66 -6.90 -57.62
N SER A 715 -41.71 -5.99 -57.41
CA SER A 715 -40.59 -5.78 -58.33
C SER A 715 -39.23 -5.98 -57.66
N PRO A 716 -38.40 -6.90 -58.16
CA PRO A 716 -37.06 -7.11 -57.61
C PRO A 716 -36.06 -6.02 -58.01
N HIS A 717 -36.41 -5.11 -58.93
CA HIS A 717 -35.53 -4.05 -59.45
C HIS A 717 -36.27 -2.71 -59.56
N CYS A 718 -35.55 -1.63 -59.28
CA CYS A 718 -36.05 -0.27 -59.36
C CYS A 718 -34.91 0.70 -59.72
N GLN A 719 -35.27 1.87 -60.25
CA GLN A 719 -34.33 2.90 -60.68
C GLN A 719 -34.83 4.29 -60.30
N SER A 720 -33.92 5.22 -60.00
CA SER A 720 -34.29 6.63 -59.76
C SER A 720 -34.95 7.27 -60.99
N ARG A 721 -35.97 8.11 -60.76
CA ARG A 721 -36.71 8.79 -61.84
C ARG A 721 -35.85 9.88 -62.48
N GLY A 722 -35.41 9.67 -63.72
CA GLY A 722 -34.61 10.65 -64.46
C GLY A 722 -35.40 11.94 -64.75
N GLY A 723 -34.86 13.10 -64.34
CA GLY A 723 -35.45 14.42 -64.60
C GLY A 723 -36.29 15.00 -63.47
N SER A 724 -36.45 14.28 -62.35
CA SER A 724 -37.07 14.81 -61.14
C SER A 724 -36.08 15.61 -60.28
N SER A 725 -36.56 16.66 -59.62
CA SER A 725 -35.81 17.38 -58.58
C SER A 725 -35.77 16.65 -57.24
N ASP A 726 -36.54 15.57 -57.07
CA ASP A 726 -36.61 14.79 -55.84
C ASP A 726 -35.74 13.51 -55.94
N PRO A 727 -34.65 13.40 -55.16
CA PRO A 727 -33.77 12.22 -55.13
C PRO A 727 -34.45 10.95 -54.60
N SER A 728 -35.62 11.07 -53.97
CA SER A 728 -36.39 9.95 -53.42
C SER A 728 -37.40 9.36 -54.40
N GLU A 729 -37.51 9.91 -55.61
CA GLU A 729 -38.44 9.43 -56.60
C GLU A 729 -37.81 8.29 -57.44
N TYR A 730 -38.50 7.16 -57.51
CA TYR A 730 -38.04 5.95 -58.19
C TYR A 730 -39.17 5.30 -58.98
N VAL A 731 -38.79 4.41 -59.90
CA VAL A 731 -39.71 3.62 -60.72
C VAL A 731 -39.30 2.15 -60.62
N CYS A 732 -40.27 1.28 -60.40
CA CYS A 732 -40.11 -0.16 -60.37
C CYS A 732 -40.11 -0.70 -61.80
N THR A 733 -39.06 -1.44 -62.18
CA THR A 733 -38.79 -1.73 -63.61
C THR A 733 -39.29 -3.10 -64.06
N GLN A 734 -39.67 -3.96 -63.13
CA GLN A 734 -40.06 -5.34 -63.39
C GLN A 734 -41.34 -5.68 -62.61
N CYS A 735 -42.45 -5.01 -62.95
CA CYS A 735 -43.75 -5.34 -62.37
C CYS A 735 -44.25 -6.69 -62.94
N PRO A 736 -44.90 -7.54 -62.13
CA PRO A 736 -45.51 -8.77 -62.60
C PRO A 736 -46.65 -8.48 -63.58
N GLU A 737 -46.97 -9.48 -64.40
CA GLU A 737 -48.06 -9.38 -65.38
C GLU A 737 -49.39 -9.04 -64.68
N GLY A 738 -50.08 -7.98 -65.13
CA GLY A 738 -51.31 -7.48 -64.51
C GLY A 738 -51.13 -6.35 -63.48
N TYR A 739 -49.89 -5.98 -63.14
CA TYR A 739 -49.57 -4.81 -62.32
C TYR A 739 -48.83 -3.75 -63.15
N THR A 740 -49.26 -2.50 -63.06
CA THR A 740 -48.68 -1.34 -63.75
C THR A 740 -48.59 -0.14 -62.78
N GLY A 741 -48.18 1.04 -63.26
CA GLY A 741 -47.86 2.20 -62.42
C GLY A 741 -46.36 2.30 -62.11
N ASP A 742 -45.94 3.45 -61.55
CA ASP A 742 -44.52 3.72 -61.29
C ASP A 742 -43.97 2.82 -60.16
N HIS A 743 -44.83 2.26 -59.30
CA HIS A 743 -44.51 1.40 -58.16
C HIS A 743 -45.25 0.05 -58.17
N CYS A 744 -45.73 -0.40 -59.34
CA CYS A 744 -46.55 -1.63 -59.48
C CYS A 744 -47.86 -1.61 -58.68
N GLU A 745 -48.42 -0.43 -58.43
CA GLU A 745 -49.60 -0.21 -57.58
C GLU A 745 -50.95 -0.39 -58.31
N LEU A 746 -50.95 -0.48 -59.65
CA LEU A 746 -52.16 -0.58 -60.47
C LEU A 746 -52.37 -2.02 -60.96
N GLY A 747 -53.14 -2.82 -60.23
CA GLY A 747 -53.48 -4.22 -60.58
C GLY A 747 -54.66 -4.39 -61.56
N ASN A 748 -55.03 -5.65 -61.85
CA ASN A 748 -56.23 -6.06 -62.61
C ASN A 748 -57.54 -6.02 -61.79
N THR A 749 -57.57 -5.26 -60.68
CA THR A 749 -58.70 -5.13 -59.77
C THR A 749 -59.30 -3.71 -59.81
N GLU A 750 -60.59 -3.57 -59.48
CA GLU A 750 -61.33 -2.32 -59.43
C GLU A 750 -62.25 -2.28 -58.19
N GLY A 751 -62.86 -1.12 -57.89
CA GLY A 751 -63.59 -0.88 -56.63
C GLY A 751 -62.80 0.03 -55.66
N TRP A 752 -63.47 0.60 -54.66
CA TRP A 752 -62.81 1.55 -53.72
C TRP A 752 -61.73 0.88 -52.88
N ARG A 753 -61.79 -0.45 -52.72
CA ARG A 753 -60.81 -1.28 -52.01
C ARG A 753 -60.21 -2.36 -52.91
N CYS A 754 -60.29 -2.21 -54.24
CA CYS A 754 -59.82 -3.21 -55.20
C CYS A 754 -60.45 -4.60 -54.97
N GLU A 755 -61.69 -4.64 -54.48
CA GLU A 755 -62.37 -5.85 -54.03
C GLU A 755 -62.95 -6.74 -55.15
N ARG A 756 -62.73 -6.39 -56.42
CA ARG A 756 -63.27 -7.14 -57.57
C ARG A 756 -62.31 -7.08 -58.76
N CYS A 757 -62.30 -8.11 -59.59
CA CYS A 757 -61.55 -8.09 -60.85
C CYS A 757 -62.16 -7.08 -61.84
N LYS A 758 -61.30 -6.42 -62.63
CA LYS A 758 -61.71 -5.54 -63.73
C LYS A 758 -62.51 -6.31 -64.77
N THR A 759 -63.42 -5.62 -65.46
CA THR A 759 -64.16 -6.19 -66.60
C THR A 759 -63.20 -6.80 -67.63
N GLY A 760 -63.44 -8.05 -68.04
CA GLY A 760 -62.55 -8.83 -68.92
C GLY A 760 -61.54 -9.72 -68.17
N TYR A 761 -61.57 -9.72 -66.83
CA TYR A 761 -60.77 -10.57 -65.96
C TYR A 761 -61.65 -11.29 -64.92
N TRP A 762 -61.19 -12.43 -64.41
CA TRP A 762 -61.89 -13.27 -63.44
C TRP A 762 -60.92 -13.87 -62.41
N GLY A 763 -61.42 -14.26 -61.24
CA GLY A 763 -60.62 -14.85 -60.17
C GLY A 763 -60.93 -14.25 -58.80
N VAL A 764 -60.09 -14.57 -57.81
CA VAL A 764 -60.18 -14.01 -56.46
C VAL A 764 -59.20 -12.82 -56.38
N PRO A 765 -59.66 -11.59 -56.08
CA PRO A 765 -58.81 -10.40 -56.08
C PRO A 765 -57.54 -10.50 -55.24
N ASP A 766 -57.60 -11.20 -54.10
CA ASP A 766 -56.45 -11.41 -53.21
C ASP A 766 -55.40 -12.39 -53.78
N ASP A 767 -55.84 -13.33 -54.63
CA ASP A 767 -54.99 -14.35 -55.27
C ASP A 767 -54.53 -13.93 -56.69
N GLY A 768 -55.09 -12.84 -57.21
CA GLY A 768 -54.84 -12.32 -58.56
C GLY A 768 -56.00 -12.56 -59.54
N CYS A 769 -56.14 -11.66 -60.51
CA CYS A 769 -57.19 -11.70 -61.54
C CYS A 769 -56.61 -12.09 -62.91
N GLU A 770 -57.13 -13.16 -63.50
CA GLU A 770 -56.73 -13.70 -64.81
C GLU A 770 -57.62 -13.18 -65.95
N PRO A 771 -57.11 -13.03 -67.18
CA PRO A 771 -57.93 -12.60 -68.32
C PRO A 771 -58.94 -13.69 -68.75
N CYS A 772 -60.16 -13.27 -69.10
CA CYS A 772 -61.25 -14.17 -69.51
C CYS A 772 -60.88 -15.13 -70.65
N SER A 773 -60.21 -14.59 -71.69
CA SER A 773 -59.72 -15.33 -72.86
C SER A 773 -60.82 -16.11 -73.60
N CYS A 774 -61.95 -15.45 -73.89
CA CYS A 774 -63.06 -16.05 -74.64
C CYS A 774 -62.70 -16.18 -76.13
N ALA A 775 -63.06 -17.30 -76.77
CA ALA A 775 -62.79 -17.57 -78.17
C ALA A 775 -63.67 -16.71 -79.08
N GLU A 776 -63.06 -15.92 -79.97
CA GLU A 776 -63.78 -14.97 -80.84
C GLU A 776 -64.85 -15.63 -81.73
N LEU A 777 -64.58 -16.86 -82.18
CA LEU A 777 -65.51 -17.61 -83.04
C LEU A 777 -66.77 -18.02 -82.28
N GLY A 778 -66.63 -18.57 -81.07
CA GLY A 778 -67.75 -19.13 -80.31
C GLY A 778 -68.33 -18.25 -79.22
N ALA A 779 -67.67 -17.18 -78.76
CA ALA A 779 -68.17 -16.27 -77.74
C ALA A 779 -68.83 -15.02 -78.35
N LEU A 780 -69.79 -14.41 -77.64
CA LEU A 780 -70.41 -13.14 -78.04
C LEU A 780 -69.47 -11.95 -77.86
N GLU A 781 -68.76 -11.91 -76.73
CA GLU A 781 -67.80 -10.87 -76.35
C GLU A 781 -66.66 -11.50 -75.54
N ASN A 782 -65.53 -10.80 -75.37
CA ASN A 782 -64.45 -11.21 -74.47
C ASN A 782 -64.73 -10.79 -73.01
N VAL A 783 -65.95 -11.07 -72.55
CA VAL A 783 -66.43 -10.82 -71.18
C VAL A 783 -66.89 -12.15 -70.60
N CYS A 784 -66.41 -12.46 -69.42
CA CYS A 784 -66.74 -13.68 -68.69
C CYS A 784 -67.24 -13.34 -67.28
N ASP A 785 -67.85 -14.33 -66.65
CA ASP A 785 -68.24 -14.25 -65.25
C ASP A 785 -67.01 -14.06 -64.35
N VAL A 786 -67.07 -13.05 -63.48
CA VAL A 786 -65.92 -12.56 -62.70
C VAL A 786 -65.38 -13.55 -61.67
N THR A 787 -66.13 -14.59 -61.29
CA THR A 787 -65.70 -15.61 -60.33
C THR A 787 -65.43 -16.96 -60.97
N THR A 788 -66.22 -17.36 -61.97
CA THR A 788 -66.11 -18.68 -62.62
C THR A 788 -65.31 -18.67 -63.91
N GLY A 789 -65.09 -17.49 -64.49
CA GLY A 789 -64.40 -17.35 -65.78
C GLY A 789 -65.20 -17.83 -66.99
N GLN A 790 -66.49 -18.16 -66.83
CA GLN A 790 -67.34 -18.66 -67.91
C GLN A 790 -67.69 -17.55 -68.90
N CYS A 791 -67.32 -17.75 -70.17
CA CYS A 791 -67.67 -16.86 -71.27
C CYS A 791 -69.11 -17.07 -71.75
N ILE A 792 -69.69 -16.04 -72.35
CA ILE A 792 -71.04 -16.12 -72.93
C ILE A 792 -70.95 -16.68 -74.35
N CYS A 793 -71.31 -17.95 -74.51
CA CYS A 793 -71.20 -18.66 -75.79
C CYS A 793 -72.37 -18.35 -76.74
N LYS A 794 -72.06 -18.23 -78.03
CA LYS A 794 -73.03 -18.21 -79.13
C LYS A 794 -73.78 -19.55 -79.15
N PRO A 795 -75.01 -19.59 -79.69
CA PRO A 795 -75.73 -20.86 -79.86
C PRO A 795 -74.85 -21.90 -80.56
N ARG A 796 -74.89 -23.16 -80.06
CA ARG A 796 -74.12 -24.32 -80.55
C ARG A 796 -72.65 -24.38 -80.12
N TYR A 797 -72.12 -23.38 -79.43
CA TYR A 797 -70.77 -23.38 -78.86
C TYR A 797 -70.84 -23.57 -77.34
N GLY A 798 -69.85 -24.25 -76.77
CA GLY A 798 -69.74 -24.63 -75.37
C GLY A 798 -68.31 -24.51 -74.83
N GLY A 799 -68.10 -24.94 -73.59
CA GLY A 799 -66.83 -24.81 -72.88
C GLY A 799 -66.64 -23.48 -72.15
N ARG A 800 -65.65 -23.40 -71.25
CA ARG A 800 -65.41 -22.17 -70.44
C ARG A 800 -65.11 -20.96 -71.33
N ARG A 801 -64.35 -21.18 -72.40
CA ARG A 801 -63.92 -20.14 -73.35
C ARG A 801 -64.80 -20.09 -74.60
N CYS A 802 -65.82 -20.92 -74.73
CA CYS A 802 -66.61 -21.05 -75.97
C CYS A 802 -65.79 -21.54 -77.17
N ASP A 803 -64.81 -22.40 -76.91
CA ASP A 803 -63.84 -22.95 -77.87
C ASP A 803 -64.16 -24.40 -78.31
N GLU A 804 -65.29 -24.95 -77.88
CA GLU A 804 -65.80 -26.25 -78.30
C GLU A 804 -67.27 -26.14 -78.75
N CYS A 805 -67.80 -27.18 -79.39
CA CYS A 805 -69.23 -27.25 -79.69
C CYS A 805 -70.03 -27.67 -78.46
N ASP A 806 -71.25 -27.17 -78.34
CA ASP A 806 -72.20 -27.58 -77.31
C ASP A 806 -72.68 -29.03 -77.54
N VAL A 807 -73.21 -29.67 -76.50
CA VAL A 807 -73.65 -31.06 -76.56
C VAL A 807 -74.71 -31.25 -77.64
N GLY A 808 -74.50 -32.23 -78.53
CA GLY A 808 -75.37 -32.49 -79.70
C GLY A 808 -74.95 -31.75 -80.98
N TYR A 809 -73.86 -30.99 -80.92
CA TYR A 809 -73.20 -30.36 -82.05
C TYR A 809 -71.72 -30.79 -82.10
N GLY A 810 -71.09 -30.73 -83.27
CA GLY A 810 -69.68 -31.08 -83.40
C GLY A 810 -69.09 -30.58 -84.70
N ASN A 811 -67.77 -30.64 -84.83
CA ASN A 811 -66.99 -30.03 -85.92
C ASN A 811 -66.90 -28.50 -85.80
N LEU A 812 -65.87 -28.03 -85.07
CA LEU A 812 -65.64 -26.61 -84.81
C LEU A 812 -65.32 -25.83 -86.10
N ASP A 813 -64.67 -26.46 -87.08
CA ASP A 813 -64.29 -25.85 -88.37
C ASP A 813 -65.49 -25.55 -89.28
N LEU A 814 -66.66 -26.15 -88.99
CA LEU A 814 -67.90 -26.00 -89.76
C LEU A 814 -69.01 -25.25 -89.00
N ASP A 815 -68.64 -24.46 -87.99
CA ASP A 815 -69.56 -23.70 -87.12
C ASP A 815 -70.54 -24.61 -86.35
N CYS A 816 -70.01 -25.71 -85.79
CA CYS A 816 -70.74 -26.62 -84.90
C CYS A 816 -72.10 -27.04 -85.47
N PRO A 817 -72.16 -27.72 -86.63
CA PRO A 817 -73.40 -28.32 -87.11
C PRO A 817 -73.95 -29.33 -86.11
N ALA A 818 -75.26 -29.53 -86.14
CA ALA A 818 -75.92 -30.56 -85.33
C ALA A 818 -75.38 -31.93 -85.75
N CYS A 819 -75.16 -32.81 -84.77
CA CYS A 819 -74.70 -34.16 -85.05
C CYS A 819 -75.71 -34.91 -85.92
N ALA A 820 -75.28 -35.37 -87.09
CA ALA A 820 -76.10 -36.11 -88.05
C ALA A 820 -75.77 -37.61 -88.04
N CYS A 821 -75.54 -38.19 -86.86
CA CYS A 821 -75.18 -39.60 -86.74
C CYS A 821 -76.33 -40.50 -87.21
N ASN A 822 -76.00 -41.47 -88.07
CA ASN A 822 -76.96 -42.42 -88.58
C ASN A 822 -77.49 -43.29 -87.44
N VAL A 823 -78.81 -43.28 -87.21
CA VAL A 823 -79.46 -44.00 -86.10
C VAL A 823 -79.14 -45.51 -86.07
N ASN A 824 -78.92 -46.12 -87.24
CA ASN A 824 -78.65 -47.56 -87.36
C ASN A 824 -77.15 -47.85 -87.35
N GLY A 825 -76.35 -47.03 -88.04
CA GLY A 825 -74.90 -47.21 -88.16
C GLY A 825 -74.07 -46.69 -86.97
N SER A 826 -74.60 -45.79 -86.15
CA SER A 826 -73.87 -45.23 -84.99
C SER A 826 -74.34 -45.81 -83.65
N ALA A 827 -73.44 -45.84 -82.66
CA ALA A 827 -73.72 -46.26 -81.29
C ALA A 827 -74.51 -45.19 -80.49
N SER A 828 -74.39 -43.91 -80.87
CA SER A 828 -75.04 -42.76 -80.24
C SER A 828 -75.37 -41.69 -81.28
N LEU A 829 -76.43 -40.91 -81.03
CA LEU A 829 -76.76 -39.73 -81.84
C LEU A 829 -75.89 -38.52 -81.50
N MET A 830 -75.05 -38.62 -80.47
CA MET A 830 -74.05 -37.63 -80.12
C MET A 830 -72.77 -37.90 -80.91
N CYS A 831 -72.22 -36.85 -81.49
CA CYS A 831 -70.93 -36.84 -82.15
C CYS A 831 -69.88 -36.17 -81.27
N ASN A 832 -68.60 -36.37 -81.57
CA ASN A 832 -67.52 -35.68 -80.89
C ASN A 832 -67.63 -34.16 -81.10
N VAL A 833 -67.60 -33.40 -80.00
CA VAL A 833 -67.81 -31.93 -80.01
C VAL A 833 -66.76 -31.16 -80.80
N VAL A 834 -65.58 -31.73 -81.06
CA VAL A 834 -64.51 -31.07 -81.83
C VAL A 834 -64.47 -31.59 -83.27
N SER A 835 -64.51 -32.90 -83.49
CA SER A 835 -64.34 -33.48 -84.84
C SER A 835 -65.64 -33.71 -85.60
N GLY A 836 -66.80 -33.72 -84.91
CA GLY A 836 -68.08 -34.09 -85.50
C GLY A 836 -68.21 -35.59 -85.83
N GLN A 837 -67.21 -36.40 -85.49
CA GLN A 837 -67.21 -37.84 -85.74
C GLN A 837 -68.21 -38.54 -84.83
N CYS A 838 -69.12 -39.29 -85.43
CA CYS A 838 -70.02 -40.21 -84.74
C CYS A 838 -69.29 -41.51 -84.38
N GLU A 839 -69.70 -42.13 -83.28
CA GLU A 839 -69.17 -43.44 -82.89
C GLU A 839 -69.84 -44.53 -83.74
N CYS A 840 -69.10 -45.08 -84.71
CA CYS A 840 -69.64 -46.05 -85.66
C CYS A 840 -69.67 -47.47 -85.09
N LYS A 841 -70.76 -48.20 -85.35
CA LYS A 841 -70.87 -49.63 -85.04
C LYS A 841 -69.98 -50.43 -85.99
N ASN A 842 -69.61 -51.64 -85.56
CA ASN A 842 -68.75 -52.52 -86.35
C ASN A 842 -69.34 -52.78 -87.75
N GLY A 843 -68.52 -52.67 -88.79
CA GLY A 843 -68.94 -52.79 -90.20
C GLY A 843 -69.48 -51.51 -90.83
N THR A 844 -69.62 -50.41 -90.09
CA THR A 844 -70.00 -49.08 -90.62
C THR A 844 -68.84 -48.08 -90.56
N GLU A 845 -68.80 -47.12 -91.47
CA GLU A 845 -67.79 -46.07 -91.57
C GLU A 845 -68.35 -44.72 -92.04
N GLY A 846 -67.50 -43.68 -92.04
CA GLY A 846 -67.86 -42.29 -92.36
C GLY A 846 -68.03 -41.41 -91.12
N ILE A 847 -68.07 -40.09 -91.32
CA ILE A 847 -68.20 -39.11 -90.21
C ILE A 847 -69.56 -39.22 -89.49
N HIS A 848 -70.58 -39.68 -90.22
CA HIS A 848 -71.93 -39.89 -89.74
C HIS A 848 -72.32 -41.37 -89.60
N CYS A 849 -71.38 -42.31 -89.85
CA CYS A 849 -71.62 -43.76 -89.82
C CYS A 849 -72.75 -44.21 -90.77
N ASP A 850 -72.84 -43.57 -91.94
CA ASP A 850 -73.88 -43.75 -92.95
C ASP A 850 -73.43 -44.62 -94.13
N GLN A 851 -72.24 -45.23 -94.05
CA GLN A 851 -71.69 -46.09 -95.09
C GLN A 851 -71.24 -47.44 -94.50
N CYS A 852 -71.35 -48.52 -95.26
CA CYS A 852 -70.74 -49.81 -94.88
C CYS A 852 -69.26 -49.83 -95.27
N GLN A 853 -68.43 -50.45 -94.42
CA GLN A 853 -67.04 -50.76 -94.74
C GLN A 853 -66.95 -51.73 -95.93
N GLU A 854 -65.84 -51.67 -96.66
CA GLU A 854 -65.59 -52.54 -97.82
C GLU A 854 -65.76 -54.03 -97.45
N GLY A 855 -66.63 -54.73 -98.18
CA GLY A 855 -66.98 -56.14 -97.91
C GLY A 855 -68.24 -56.36 -97.04
N PHE A 856 -68.84 -55.29 -96.52
CA PHE A 856 -70.12 -55.31 -95.82
C PHE A 856 -71.21 -54.58 -96.63
N PHE A 857 -72.47 -55.03 -96.55
CA PHE A 857 -73.60 -54.44 -97.28
C PHE A 857 -74.89 -54.46 -96.45
N GLY A 858 -75.84 -53.58 -96.80
CA GLY A 858 -77.23 -53.68 -96.34
C GLY A 858 -77.77 -52.48 -95.55
N LEU A 859 -76.97 -51.45 -95.24
CA LEU A 859 -77.37 -50.30 -94.42
C LEU A 859 -78.66 -49.64 -94.97
N SER A 860 -79.79 -49.89 -94.32
CA SER A 860 -81.12 -49.39 -94.71
C SER A 860 -82.00 -49.13 -93.48
N GLU A 861 -83.06 -48.33 -93.64
CA GLU A 861 -84.04 -48.06 -92.57
C GLU A 861 -84.87 -49.31 -92.20
N GLU A 862 -84.92 -50.32 -93.07
CA GLU A 862 -85.75 -51.52 -92.93
C GLU A 862 -85.00 -52.69 -92.26
N GLN A 863 -83.67 -52.59 -92.05
CA GLN A 863 -82.83 -53.58 -91.38
C GLN A 863 -81.93 -52.93 -90.28
N PRO A 864 -82.15 -53.23 -88.97
CA PRO A 864 -81.42 -52.57 -87.88
C PRO A 864 -79.95 -53.00 -87.65
N ASP A 865 -79.55 -54.19 -88.13
CA ASP A 865 -78.20 -54.76 -87.94
C ASP A 865 -77.34 -54.70 -89.23
N ALA A 866 -77.55 -53.62 -89.99
CA ALA A 866 -77.22 -53.58 -91.39
C ALA A 866 -75.81 -53.10 -91.68
N CYS A 867 -74.87 -54.04 -91.68
CA CYS A 867 -73.70 -54.15 -92.54
C CYS A 867 -73.15 -55.57 -92.24
N GLU A 868 -73.52 -56.59 -93.03
CA GLU A 868 -73.12 -57.99 -92.80
C GLU A 868 -72.14 -58.51 -93.88
N ALA A 869 -71.19 -59.36 -93.49
CA ALA A 869 -70.18 -59.95 -94.39
C ALA A 869 -70.66 -61.30 -94.97
N LYS A 870 -70.53 -61.51 -96.29
CA LYS A 870 -70.76 -62.83 -96.93
C LYS A 870 -69.43 -63.56 -97.18
N MET A 871 -69.29 -64.79 -96.67
CA MET A 871 -68.30 -65.78 -97.12
C MET A 871 -68.97 -66.89 -97.93
N ASN A 872 -68.39 -67.29 -99.08
CA ASN A 872 -68.33 -68.69 -99.53
C ASN A 872 -67.40 -68.88 -100.74
N GLY A 873 -66.69 -70.01 -100.78
CA GLY A 873 -65.55 -70.29 -101.65
C GLY A 873 -65.85 -70.75 -103.09
N ASN A 874 -64.75 -70.73 -103.86
CA ASN A 874 -64.43 -71.28 -105.19
C ASN A 874 -65.34 -70.98 -106.41
N ASP A 875 -64.78 -70.08 -107.23
CA ASP A 875 -64.88 -69.94 -108.69
C ASP A 875 -66.03 -69.12 -109.32
N TRP A 876 -65.65 -68.39 -110.38
CA TRP A 876 -66.27 -67.18 -110.92
C TRP A 876 -67.49 -67.43 -111.82
N SER A 877 -68.50 -66.55 -111.77
CA SER A 877 -69.13 -65.99 -112.99
C SER A 877 -70.18 -64.90 -112.68
N CYS A 878 -70.12 -63.83 -113.49
CA CYS A 878 -71.01 -62.67 -113.49
C CYS A 878 -72.35 -62.96 -114.18
N SER A 879 -73.41 -62.25 -113.78
CA SER A 879 -74.57 -61.99 -114.64
C SER A 879 -75.13 -60.59 -114.38
N ILE A 880 -74.96 -59.71 -115.37
CA ILE A 880 -75.73 -58.46 -115.54
C ILE A 880 -77.07 -58.83 -116.21
N ASN A 881 -78.11 -58.06 -115.84
CA ASN A 881 -79.45 -57.89 -116.42
C ASN A 881 -80.60 -58.80 -115.96
N GLY A 882 -81.70 -58.12 -115.62
CA GLY A 882 -83.04 -58.70 -115.55
C GLY A 882 -84.07 -57.78 -114.91
N SER A 883 -84.33 -56.61 -115.49
CA SER A 883 -85.52 -55.78 -115.19
C SER A 883 -86.80 -56.45 -115.69
N GLY A 884 -87.92 -56.28 -114.98
CA GLY A 884 -89.24 -56.34 -115.63
C GLY A 884 -90.51 -56.60 -114.81
N ASN A 885 -90.60 -56.14 -113.56
CA ASN A 885 -91.82 -55.66 -112.85
C ASN A 885 -91.54 -55.54 -111.36
#